data_AF-A0A9D5S613-F1
#
_entry.id   AF-A0A9D5S613-F1
#
_cell.length_a   1.000
_cell.length_b   1.000
_cell.length_c   1.000
_cell.angle_alpha   90.00
_cell.angle_beta   90.00
_cell.angle_gamma   90.00
#
_symmetry.space_group_name_H-M   'P 1'
#
loop_
_entity.id
_entity.type
_entity.pdbx_description
1 polymer ?
#
loop_
_entity_poly.entity_id
_entity_poly.type
_entity_poly.pdbx_seq_one_letter_code
_entity_poly.pdbx_strand_id
1 'polypeptide(L)'
;MKQFYYALALTFIFLLFCPSLSLADSKNLYLSVGDEETVTLPYDFTSHNGTGNWSNRDPSAIEISESMYSVKIKVLKWVYHRCLVEYDYYYTEDGFGRHITFSIFIDIRKPDLYLSVSPSGGTVKKGQKVELSCNNYDAKIYYTLNGSNPSTSSSEYSKYNGIEINESCTLKAVAVWGGAESEMVSARYTVEEENKTGLTVSASPSGGTVSKGTTVYLSASEYGADIYYTQDGSTPSQSSYYYSSGITINETCTLKAIAYKNGYEPSSILTVNYYVDSDPNPDPSPNPDPSPNPDPSPNPDSAPIPDGAIEINATNFPDENFRACLLQRNYGKDGIITVEELDKITMLELWSGDENIKSLKGIEKFTKLNWLRFGYGENSLESLDVSKNLELEVLALTCCDLPSIDVSSNTNLKYLCTYGNPITSLDVSNNPNLEKLEIRDAHLTSIDVSNNPNLEKLEIRDAHLTSIDVSNNKRLKSLSVYGNNISSIDVSVNTELEELSISSNQITSLDLSWNTKLKKLRVDENPLSTINITKNTGLTTFTCYNANITSLDISNNTLLEVLDCPYNQLTTLDISKQTKLKNLDCQGNRLTSLDVSKNTYLQTLSCFSNQLTSLDVSSNPDIYWLRCSNNRLRLLDVSKNKSLECLEVDRNNIEGSAMDDLISSLPRVGSPTIMGGNECKFVVVGDYDECNVCTTIQVAAIKEKGWVPYNSSTYKEYAGSDPMCINGILMDVDKDAPVFDLMGRRLSHTQKGINIIGGKKVMVK
;
A
#
# COMPACT_ATOMS: atom_id res chain seq x y z
N MET A 1 -34.58 -29.23 -2.21
CA MET A 1 -33.14 -29.51 -2.01
C MET A 1 -32.69 -30.84 -2.62
N LYS A 2 -33.23 -32.02 -2.25
CA LYS A 2 -32.87 -33.30 -2.92
C LYS A 2 -33.04 -33.26 -4.45
N GLN A 3 -34.16 -32.77 -4.97
CA GLN A 3 -34.39 -32.62 -6.42
C GLN A 3 -33.41 -31.64 -7.12
N PHE A 4 -32.91 -30.63 -6.40
CA PHE A 4 -31.97 -29.64 -6.93
C PHE A 4 -30.57 -30.25 -7.09
N TYR A 5 -30.12 -31.05 -6.12
CA TYR A 5 -28.85 -31.79 -6.21
C TYR A 5 -28.92 -32.96 -7.21
N TYR A 6 -30.08 -33.58 -7.40
CA TYR A 6 -30.30 -34.59 -8.45
C TYR A 6 -30.18 -33.99 -9.86
N ALA A 7 -30.81 -32.83 -10.10
CA ALA A 7 -30.70 -32.11 -11.37
C ALA A 7 -29.27 -31.64 -11.64
N LEU A 8 -28.56 -31.14 -10.62
CA LEU A 8 -27.18 -30.68 -10.74
C LEU A 8 -26.20 -31.83 -11.07
N ALA A 9 -26.37 -33.00 -10.44
CA ALA A 9 -25.55 -34.19 -10.71
C ALA A 9 -25.78 -34.75 -12.12
N LEU A 10 -27.03 -34.79 -12.59
CA LEU A 10 -27.37 -35.21 -13.95
C LEU A 10 -26.85 -34.23 -15.02
N THR A 11 -26.86 -32.93 -14.74
CA THR A 11 -26.33 -31.88 -15.64
C THR A 11 -24.80 -31.95 -15.75
N PHE A 12 -24.10 -32.23 -14.64
CA PHE A 12 -22.64 -32.44 -14.64
C PHE A 12 -22.22 -33.70 -15.41
N ILE A 13 -23.02 -34.76 -15.34
CA ILE A 13 -22.78 -36.02 -16.06
C ILE A 13 -23.04 -35.85 -17.58
N PHE A 14 -24.01 -35.02 -17.98
CA PHE A 14 -24.30 -34.71 -19.39
C PHE A 14 -23.15 -33.97 -20.11
N LEU A 15 -22.42 -33.12 -19.37
CA LEU A 15 -21.26 -32.36 -19.86
C LEU A 15 -19.97 -33.19 -19.97
N LEU A 16 -19.85 -34.27 -19.19
CA LEU A 16 -18.66 -35.13 -19.18
C LEU A 16 -18.58 -36.09 -20.38
N PHE A 17 -19.70 -36.40 -21.04
CA PHE A 17 -19.75 -37.42 -22.10
C PHE A 17 -20.20 -36.93 -23.49
N CYS A 18 -20.54 -35.64 -23.65
CA CYS A 18 -20.76 -34.98 -24.95
C CYS A 18 -20.08 -33.59 -24.97
N PRO A 19 -18.78 -33.50 -25.32
CA PRO A 19 -17.98 -32.28 -25.12
C PRO A 19 -18.27 -31.12 -26.09
N SER A 20 -19.15 -31.30 -27.08
CA SER A 20 -19.29 -30.40 -28.23
C SER A 20 -20.52 -29.47 -28.23
N LEU A 21 -21.23 -29.31 -27.11
CA LEU A 21 -22.36 -28.37 -26.98
C LEU A 21 -22.03 -27.21 -26.02
N SER A 22 -22.34 -25.97 -26.43
CA SER A 22 -22.23 -24.79 -25.56
C SER A 22 -23.46 -24.62 -24.67
N LEU A 23 -23.30 -23.97 -23.52
CA LEU A 23 -24.37 -23.72 -22.52
C LEU A 23 -25.60 -22.95 -23.05
N ALA A 24 -25.58 -22.44 -24.29
CA ALA A 24 -26.67 -21.63 -24.86
C ALA A 24 -27.86 -22.44 -25.40
N ASP A 25 -27.70 -23.74 -25.70
CA ASP A 25 -28.74 -24.58 -26.32
C ASP A 25 -29.63 -25.34 -25.31
N SER A 26 -29.39 -25.20 -24.00
CA SER A 26 -30.07 -25.99 -22.95
C SER A 26 -31.46 -25.49 -22.55
N LYS A 27 -32.05 -24.54 -23.28
CA LYS A 27 -33.27 -23.82 -22.84
C LYS A 27 -34.58 -24.61 -22.93
N ASN A 28 -34.60 -25.83 -23.45
CA ASN A 28 -35.83 -26.61 -23.63
C ASN A 28 -35.80 -28.01 -22.99
N LEU A 29 -34.99 -28.25 -21.96
CA LEU A 29 -35.04 -29.51 -21.22
C LEU A 29 -36.11 -29.46 -20.12
N TYR A 30 -37.30 -29.97 -20.41
CA TYR A 30 -38.35 -30.19 -19.39
C TYR A 30 -38.25 -31.61 -18.85
N LEU A 31 -37.84 -31.76 -17.59
CA LEU A 31 -37.82 -33.05 -16.87
C LEU A 31 -39.00 -33.09 -15.88
N SER A 32 -39.97 -33.94 -16.16
CA SER A 32 -41.03 -34.34 -15.22
C SER A 32 -40.58 -35.60 -14.47
N VAL A 33 -40.70 -35.62 -13.14
CA VAL A 33 -40.20 -36.72 -12.30
C VAL A 33 -41.37 -37.54 -11.76
N GLY A 34 -41.45 -38.80 -12.19
CA GLY A 34 -42.28 -39.87 -11.60
C GLY A 34 -41.42 -41.09 -11.29
N ASP A 35 -41.83 -41.88 -10.28
CA ASP A 35 -41.10 -43.05 -9.80
C ASP A 35 -41.07 -44.16 -10.87
N GLU A 36 -39.88 -44.45 -11.38
CA GLU A 36 -39.54 -45.42 -12.45
C GLU A 36 -39.93 -45.03 -13.89
N GLU A 37 -39.09 -44.25 -14.58
CA GLU A 37 -39.13 -44.20 -16.05
C GLU A 37 -37.74 -44.17 -16.72
N THR A 38 -37.71 -44.75 -17.93
CA THR A 38 -36.56 -44.83 -18.84
C THR A 38 -36.52 -43.56 -19.70
N VAL A 39 -35.39 -42.87 -19.78
CA VAL A 39 -35.23 -41.69 -20.64
C VAL A 39 -34.57 -42.11 -21.96
N THR A 40 -35.28 -41.93 -23.08
CA THR A 40 -34.76 -42.15 -24.45
C THR A 40 -34.77 -40.81 -25.19
N LEU A 41 -33.64 -40.43 -25.79
CA LEU A 41 -33.49 -39.18 -26.55
C LEU A 41 -33.34 -39.51 -28.05
N PRO A 42 -34.14 -38.91 -28.96
CA PRO A 42 -33.87 -38.98 -30.39
C PRO A 42 -33.09 -37.73 -30.81
N TYR A 43 -31.95 -37.86 -31.48
CA TYR A 43 -31.41 -36.76 -32.27
C TYR A 43 -30.65 -37.22 -33.51
N ASP A 44 -30.97 -36.56 -34.62
CA ASP A 44 -30.54 -36.83 -36.00
C ASP A 44 -29.59 -35.72 -36.48
N PHE A 45 -28.56 -36.06 -37.27
CA PHE A 45 -27.54 -35.14 -37.75
C PHE A 45 -27.78 -34.81 -39.23
N THR A 46 -28.26 -33.60 -39.55
CA THR A 46 -28.01 -33.01 -40.88
C THR A 46 -27.57 -31.55 -40.78
N SER A 47 -26.37 -31.29 -41.31
CA SER A 47 -25.73 -29.99 -41.46
C SER A 47 -26.36 -29.15 -42.56
N HIS A 48 -26.56 -27.84 -42.37
CA HIS A 48 -26.70 -26.86 -43.47
C HIS A 48 -25.85 -25.62 -43.21
N ASN A 49 -24.69 -25.56 -43.87
CA ASN A 49 -24.02 -24.33 -44.29
C ASN A 49 -24.38 -24.12 -45.77
N GLY A 50 -24.83 -22.92 -46.17
CA GLY A 50 -24.79 -22.51 -47.57
C GLY A 50 -26.05 -21.86 -48.13
N THR A 51 -25.83 -20.67 -48.70
CA THR A 51 -26.70 -19.79 -49.49
C THR A 51 -27.53 -20.46 -50.61
N GLY A 52 -28.78 -20.02 -50.83
CA GLY A 52 -29.49 -20.34 -52.08
C GLY A 52 -31.00 -20.11 -52.02
N ASN A 53 -31.53 -19.42 -53.03
CA ASN A 53 -32.93 -19.02 -53.20
C ASN A 53 -33.74 -20.14 -53.91
N TRP A 54 -35.07 -20.14 -53.72
CA TRP A 54 -36.15 -20.71 -54.57
C TRP A 54 -36.79 -22.09 -54.23
N SER A 55 -38.07 -21.97 -53.84
CA SER A 55 -39.29 -22.64 -54.37
C SER A 55 -39.50 -24.17 -54.27
N ASN A 56 -40.59 -24.51 -53.57
CA ASN A 56 -41.65 -25.50 -53.90
C ASN A 56 -41.31 -26.94 -54.38
N ARG A 57 -41.89 -27.89 -53.62
CA ARG A 57 -42.32 -29.29 -53.91
C ARG A 57 -41.31 -30.43 -53.75
N ASP A 58 -41.54 -31.28 -52.73
CA ASP A 58 -42.16 -32.64 -52.78
C ASP A 58 -41.54 -33.54 -51.68
N PRO A 59 -42.30 -34.07 -50.70
CA PRO A 59 -41.75 -34.91 -49.63
C PRO A 59 -41.86 -36.39 -49.98
N SER A 60 -40.81 -37.00 -50.51
CA SER A 60 -40.61 -38.45 -50.37
C SER A 60 -39.15 -38.88 -50.57
N ALA A 61 -38.66 -39.64 -49.58
CA ALA A 61 -37.50 -40.53 -49.56
C ALA A 61 -36.07 -39.94 -49.38
N ILE A 62 -35.57 -40.01 -48.13
CA ILE A 62 -34.19 -40.43 -47.79
C ILE A 62 -34.27 -41.27 -46.49
N GLU A 63 -33.91 -42.55 -46.54
CA GLU A 63 -33.68 -43.41 -45.37
C GLU A 63 -32.33 -43.05 -44.70
N ILE A 64 -32.34 -42.84 -43.38
CA ILE A 64 -31.15 -42.73 -42.52
C ILE A 64 -31.26 -43.82 -41.45
N SER A 65 -30.23 -44.65 -41.28
CA SER A 65 -30.19 -45.68 -40.23
C SER A 65 -29.88 -45.06 -38.87
N GLU A 66 -30.83 -45.14 -37.94
CA GLU A 66 -30.75 -44.60 -36.58
C GLU A 66 -29.79 -45.41 -35.67
N SER A 67 -28.92 -44.73 -34.91
CA SER A 67 -28.18 -45.33 -33.79
C SER A 67 -28.83 -44.88 -32.48
N MET A 68 -29.42 -45.80 -31.70
CA MET A 68 -30.07 -45.47 -30.41
C MET A 68 -29.09 -45.65 -29.24
N TYR A 69 -29.01 -44.63 -28.38
CA TYR A 69 -28.34 -44.68 -27.08
C TYR A 69 -29.40 -44.59 -25.97
N SER A 70 -29.31 -45.44 -24.95
CA SER A 70 -30.20 -45.33 -23.78
C SER A 70 -29.44 -45.56 -22.47
N VAL A 71 -29.78 -44.78 -21.46
CA VAL A 71 -29.16 -44.84 -20.13
C VAL A 71 -30.24 -45.08 -19.09
N LYS A 72 -30.07 -46.12 -18.27
CA LYS A 72 -30.91 -46.38 -17.10
C LYS A 72 -30.11 -46.16 -15.82
N ILE A 73 -30.71 -45.43 -14.88
CA ILE A 73 -30.09 -45.10 -13.59
C ILE A 73 -30.94 -45.72 -12.49
N LYS A 74 -30.31 -46.50 -11.61
CA LYS A 74 -30.99 -47.14 -10.48
C LYS A 74 -30.27 -46.82 -9.17
N VAL A 75 -31.04 -46.28 -8.22
CA VAL A 75 -30.54 -46.01 -6.86
C VAL A 75 -30.72 -47.28 -6.04
N LEU A 76 -29.63 -47.93 -5.65
CA LEU A 76 -29.67 -49.26 -5.06
C LEU A 76 -29.83 -49.22 -3.53
N LYS A 77 -29.10 -48.35 -2.83
CA LYS A 77 -29.15 -48.27 -1.36
C LYS A 77 -28.54 -46.98 -0.80
N TRP A 78 -29.13 -46.52 0.31
CA TRP A 78 -28.56 -45.47 1.16
C TRP A 78 -27.91 -46.07 2.41
N VAL A 79 -26.70 -45.60 2.75
CA VAL A 79 -26.03 -45.92 4.03
C VAL A 79 -25.39 -44.65 4.58
N TYR A 80 -25.97 -44.10 5.65
CA TYR A 80 -25.56 -42.81 6.25
C TYR A 80 -25.46 -41.68 5.20
N HIS A 81 -24.30 -40.99 5.10
CA HIS A 81 -24.07 -39.85 4.21
C HIS A 81 -23.65 -40.29 2.80
N ARG A 82 -23.72 -41.59 2.49
CA ARG A 82 -23.32 -42.17 1.20
C ARG A 82 -24.50 -42.82 0.46
N CYS A 83 -24.59 -42.56 -0.83
CA CYS A 83 -25.50 -43.24 -1.74
C CYS A 83 -24.72 -44.12 -2.72
N LEU A 84 -25.19 -45.36 -2.94
CA LEU A 84 -24.72 -46.25 -4.00
C LEU A 84 -25.67 -46.16 -5.20
N VAL A 85 -25.16 -45.67 -6.32
CA VAL A 85 -25.91 -45.54 -7.58
C VAL A 85 -25.27 -46.45 -8.62
N GLU A 86 -26.12 -47.20 -9.33
CA GLU A 86 -25.73 -48.11 -10.41
C GLU A 86 -26.27 -47.59 -11.74
N TYR A 87 -25.41 -47.65 -12.76
CA TYR A 87 -25.66 -47.12 -14.09
C TYR A 87 -25.62 -48.26 -15.09
N ASP A 88 -26.64 -48.34 -15.92
CA ASP A 88 -26.70 -49.27 -17.04
C ASP A 88 -26.68 -48.47 -18.35
N TYR A 89 -25.58 -48.59 -19.09
CA TYR A 89 -25.35 -47.90 -20.36
C TYR A 89 -25.49 -48.88 -21.53
N TYR A 90 -26.43 -48.62 -22.43
CA TYR A 90 -26.70 -49.43 -23.62
C TYR A 90 -26.38 -48.63 -24.88
N TYR A 91 -25.53 -49.20 -25.73
CA TYR A 91 -25.19 -48.60 -27.03
C TYR A 91 -25.02 -49.67 -28.11
N THR A 92 -25.28 -49.28 -29.35
CA THR A 92 -25.08 -50.12 -30.53
C THR A 92 -23.94 -49.56 -31.36
N GLU A 93 -22.94 -50.40 -31.63
CA GLU A 93 -21.82 -50.10 -32.52
C GLU A 93 -21.74 -51.28 -33.50
N ASP A 94 -21.72 -50.99 -34.80
CA ASP A 94 -21.65 -51.99 -35.88
C ASP A 94 -22.77 -53.07 -35.86
N GLY A 95 -23.98 -52.70 -35.40
CA GLY A 95 -25.14 -53.60 -35.37
C GLY A 95 -25.16 -54.61 -34.20
N PHE A 96 -24.19 -54.55 -33.28
CA PHE A 96 -24.19 -55.34 -32.06
C PHE A 96 -24.47 -54.46 -30.83
N GLY A 97 -25.52 -54.80 -30.07
CA GLY A 97 -25.83 -54.12 -28.81
C GLY A 97 -24.84 -54.51 -27.71
N ARG A 98 -24.24 -53.51 -27.06
CA ARG A 98 -23.34 -53.68 -25.91
C ARG A 98 -23.92 -52.98 -24.67
N HIS A 99 -23.69 -53.58 -23.50
CA HIS A 99 -24.17 -53.10 -22.21
C HIS A 99 -23.02 -53.08 -21.20
N ILE A 100 -22.87 -51.98 -20.47
CA ILE A 100 -21.89 -51.82 -19.40
C ILE A 100 -22.61 -51.34 -18.14
N THR A 101 -22.33 -52.00 -17.01
CA THR A 101 -22.81 -51.60 -15.68
C THR A 101 -21.64 -51.18 -14.80
N PHE A 102 -21.78 -50.06 -14.10
CA PHE A 102 -20.84 -49.67 -13.04
C PHE A 102 -21.56 -48.97 -11.88
N SER A 103 -21.00 -49.09 -10.68
CA SER A 103 -21.57 -48.55 -9.45
C SER A 103 -20.57 -47.63 -8.76
N ILE A 104 -21.03 -46.47 -8.27
CA ILE A 104 -20.21 -45.49 -7.57
C ILE A 104 -20.84 -45.08 -6.22
N PHE A 105 -19.99 -44.78 -5.25
CA PHE A 105 -20.39 -44.22 -3.95
C PHE A 105 -20.23 -42.71 -3.96
N ILE A 106 -21.29 -41.97 -3.64
CA ILE A 106 -21.28 -40.51 -3.52
C ILE A 106 -21.38 -40.14 -2.04
N ASP A 107 -20.38 -39.45 -1.49
CA ASP A 107 -20.31 -38.98 -0.08
C ASP A 107 -20.77 -37.51 0.00
N ILE A 108 -21.81 -37.24 0.79
CA ILE A 108 -22.39 -35.89 0.96
C ILE A 108 -22.14 -35.44 2.40
N ARG A 109 -20.98 -34.86 2.68
CA ARG A 109 -20.68 -34.22 3.98
C ARG A 109 -20.77 -32.70 3.89
N LYS A 110 -21.31 -32.06 4.94
CA LYS A 110 -21.19 -30.60 5.13
C LYS A 110 -19.71 -30.26 5.42
N PRO A 111 -19.18 -29.13 4.92
CA PRO A 111 -17.82 -28.72 5.19
C PRO A 111 -17.65 -28.27 6.65
N ASP A 112 -16.58 -28.73 7.31
CA ASP A 112 -16.21 -28.28 8.66
C ASP A 112 -15.48 -26.92 8.58
N LEU A 113 -16.06 -25.89 9.21
CA LEU A 113 -15.52 -24.53 9.25
C LEU A 113 -14.95 -24.22 10.65
N TYR A 114 -13.67 -23.86 10.70
CA TYR A 114 -12.95 -23.40 11.88
C TYR A 114 -12.58 -21.94 11.69
N LEU A 115 -13.09 -21.07 12.57
CA LEU A 115 -12.80 -19.65 12.59
C LEU A 115 -11.90 -19.32 13.79
N SER A 116 -10.93 -18.44 13.60
CA SER A 116 -9.99 -17.98 14.62
C SER A 116 -9.81 -16.46 14.54
N VAL A 117 -9.38 -15.84 15.64
CA VAL A 117 -9.12 -14.40 15.76
C VAL A 117 -7.75 -14.13 16.37
N SER A 118 -7.00 -13.19 15.80
CA SER A 118 -5.69 -12.76 16.28
C SER A 118 -5.55 -11.23 16.26
N PRO A 119 -5.13 -10.58 17.36
CA PRO A 119 -4.95 -11.16 18.69
C PRO A 119 -6.28 -11.65 19.29
N SER A 120 -6.25 -12.64 20.20
CA SER A 120 -7.47 -13.29 20.74
C SER A 120 -8.30 -12.45 21.73
N GLY A 121 -8.01 -11.14 21.84
CA GLY A 121 -8.54 -10.22 22.84
C GLY A 121 -7.44 -9.68 23.75
N GLY A 122 -7.72 -8.60 24.47
CA GLY A 122 -6.80 -7.94 25.38
C GLY A 122 -6.66 -6.43 25.14
N THR A 123 -5.68 -5.83 25.79
CA THR A 123 -5.37 -4.40 25.62
C THR A 123 -4.56 -4.19 24.33
N VAL A 124 -4.98 -3.23 23.50
CA VAL A 124 -4.40 -2.95 22.19
C VAL A 124 -4.27 -1.44 21.97
N LYS A 125 -3.33 -1.00 21.15
CA LYS A 125 -3.22 0.43 20.80
C LYS A 125 -4.35 0.86 19.85
N LYS A 126 -4.73 2.13 19.88
CA LYS A 126 -5.71 2.69 18.94
C LYS A 126 -5.23 2.48 17.50
N GLY A 127 -6.11 1.97 16.64
CA GLY A 127 -5.76 1.62 15.26
C GLY A 127 -5.15 0.22 15.10
N GLN A 128 -5.04 -0.57 16.18
CA GLN A 128 -4.59 -1.95 16.08
C GLN A 128 -5.54 -2.74 15.19
N LYS A 129 -4.97 -3.42 14.19
CA LYS A 129 -5.71 -4.33 13.34
C LYS A 129 -5.85 -5.70 13.99
N VAL A 130 -7.08 -6.22 13.95
CA VAL A 130 -7.46 -7.57 14.33
C VAL A 130 -7.77 -8.37 13.08
N GLU A 131 -7.28 -9.60 13.03
CA GLU A 131 -7.44 -10.51 11.92
C GLU A 131 -8.32 -11.70 12.29
N LEU A 132 -9.19 -12.07 11.34
CA LEU A 132 -10.02 -13.26 11.41
C LEU A 132 -9.55 -14.24 10.34
N SER A 133 -9.40 -15.51 10.69
CA SER A 133 -8.94 -16.55 9.76
C SER A 133 -9.83 -17.78 9.83
N CYS A 134 -10.28 -18.26 8.67
CA CYS A 134 -11.02 -19.50 8.53
C CYS A 134 -10.20 -20.54 7.77
N ASN A 135 -10.32 -21.82 8.14
CA ASN A 135 -9.69 -22.94 7.42
C ASN A 135 -10.20 -23.13 5.98
N ASN A 136 -11.31 -22.49 5.62
CA ASN A 136 -11.87 -22.46 4.28
C ASN A 136 -11.89 -21.01 3.77
N TYR A 137 -11.04 -20.73 2.79
CA TYR A 137 -10.82 -19.39 2.25
C TYR A 137 -12.01 -18.82 1.47
N ASP A 138 -12.88 -19.68 0.95
CA ASP A 138 -14.08 -19.23 0.25
C ASP A 138 -15.21 -18.86 1.23
N ALA A 139 -15.09 -19.23 2.52
CA ALA A 139 -16.08 -18.91 3.53
C ALA A 139 -16.12 -17.40 3.82
N LYS A 140 -17.30 -16.81 3.69
CA LYS A 140 -17.53 -15.40 4.04
C LYS A 140 -17.60 -15.27 5.55
N ILE A 141 -16.78 -14.38 6.11
CA ILE A 141 -16.77 -14.12 7.55
C ILE A 141 -17.55 -12.84 7.81
N TYR A 142 -18.53 -12.92 8.71
CA TYR A 142 -19.33 -11.78 9.14
C TYR A 142 -19.04 -11.46 10.60
N TYR A 143 -18.95 -10.18 10.95
CA TYR A 143 -18.59 -9.75 12.30
C TYR A 143 -19.38 -8.54 12.80
N THR A 144 -19.34 -8.35 14.11
CA THR A 144 -19.86 -7.16 14.82
C THR A 144 -18.87 -6.72 15.88
N LEU A 145 -18.85 -5.42 16.21
CA LEU A 145 -17.96 -4.85 17.24
C LEU A 145 -18.69 -4.47 18.53
N ASN A 146 -20.02 -4.49 18.52
CA ASN A 146 -20.86 -4.15 19.67
C ASN A 146 -21.26 -5.38 20.52
N GLY A 147 -20.70 -6.57 20.23
CA GLY A 147 -21.00 -7.82 20.93
C GLY A 147 -22.32 -8.52 20.53
N SER A 148 -23.05 -8.00 19.53
CA SER A 148 -24.22 -8.68 18.97
C SER A 148 -23.82 -9.87 18.08
N ASN A 149 -24.70 -10.84 17.87
CA ASN A 149 -24.36 -11.99 17.05
C ASN A 149 -24.36 -11.59 15.54
N PRO A 150 -23.28 -11.88 14.79
CA PRO A 150 -23.23 -11.57 13.37
C PRO A 150 -24.19 -12.43 12.53
N SER A 151 -24.65 -11.85 11.43
CA SER A 151 -25.46 -12.48 10.38
C SER A 151 -24.92 -12.09 9.00
N THR A 152 -25.49 -12.63 7.92
CA THR A 152 -25.12 -12.26 6.54
C THR A 152 -25.44 -10.81 6.17
N SER A 153 -26.14 -10.06 7.02
CA SER A 153 -26.36 -8.62 6.90
C SER A 153 -25.41 -7.78 7.76
N SER A 154 -24.54 -8.41 8.55
CA SER A 154 -23.52 -7.74 9.35
C SER A 154 -22.30 -7.39 8.49
N SER A 155 -21.34 -6.66 9.05
CA SER A 155 -20.11 -6.29 8.35
C SER A 155 -19.36 -7.55 7.89
N GLU A 156 -19.11 -7.65 6.58
CA GLU A 156 -18.28 -8.71 6.01
C GLU A 156 -16.80 -8.37 6.30
N TYR A 157 -16.08 -9.31 6.90
CA TYR A 157 -14.68 -9.16 7.20
C TYR A 157 -13.86 -9.15 5.92
N SER A 158 -13.04 -8.11 5.77
CA SER A 158 -12.04 -8.01 4.70
C SER A 158 -10.66 -8.26 5.28
N LYS A 159 -10.01 -9.33 4.82
CA LYS A 159 -8.62 -9.65 5.19
C LYS A 159 -7.64 -8.51 4.85
N TYR A 160 -7.96 -7.69 3.85
CA TYR A 160 -7.14 -6.55 3.39
C TYR A 160 -7.12 -5.39 4.36
N ASN A 161 -8.29 -5.05 4.90
CA ASN A 161 -8.42 -3.92 5.80
C ASN A 161 -8.13 -4.34 7.24
N GLY A 162 -8.34 -5.62 7.56
CA GLY A 162 -8.44 -6.07 8.94
C GLY A 162 -9.65 -5.43 9.62
N ILE A 163 -9.78 -5.66 10.93
CA ILE A 163 -10.74 -4.92 11.75
C ILE A 163 -9.92 -3.97 12.61
N GLU A 164 -10.00 -2.68 12.30
CA GLU A 164 -9.30 -1.66 13.06
C GLU A 164 -10.04 -1.36 14.36
N ILE A 165 -9.36 -1.56 15.49
CA ILE A 165 -9.91 -1.29 16.82
C ILE A 165 -9.54 0.14 17.21
N ASN A 166 -10.51 1.04 17.00
CA ASN A 166 -10.37 2.46 17.32
C ASN A 166 -10.95 2.82 18.70
N GLU A 167 -11.83 1.98 19.23
CA GLU A 167 -12.45 2.12 20.54
C GLU A 167 -12.59 0.75 21.21
N SER A 168 -12.69 0.71 22.54
CA SER A 168 -12.88 -0.54 23.28
C SER A 168 -14.18 -1.23 22.87
N CYS A 169 -14.09 -2.51 22.46
CA CYS A 169 -15.20 -3.18 21.79
C CYS A 169 -15.25 -4.68 22.12
N THR A 170 -16.35 -5.33 21.72
CA THR A 170 -16.48 -6.80 21.75
C THR A 170 -16.71 -7.31 20.34
N LEU A 171 -15.68 -7.90 19.76
CA LEU A 171 -15.75 -8.54 18.46
C LEU A 171 -16.47 -9.89 18.58
N LYS A 172 -17.46 -10.11 17.71
CA LYS A 172 -18.02 -11.44 17.45
C LYS A 172 -17.97 -11.73 15.96
N ALA A 173 -17.64 -12.96 15.57
CA ALA A 173 -17.52 -13.35 14.16
C ALA A 173 -18.01 -14.78 13.89
N VAL A 174 -18.53 -15.02 12.68
CA VAL A 174 -18.93 -16.33 12.16
C VAL A 174 -18.55 -16.48 10.68
N ALA A 175 -18.09 -17.66 10.25
CA ALA A 175 -17.79 -17.96 8.86
C ALA A 175 -18.92 -18.78 8.22
N VAL A 176 -19.30 -18.47 6.98
CA VAL A 176 -20.42 -19.09 6.26
C VAL A 176 -19.98 -19.55 4.88
N TRP A 177 -20.19 -20.83 4.55
CA TRP A 177 -19.92 -21.40 3.23
C TRP A 177 -20.89 -22.54 2.89
N GLY A 178 -21.50 -22.52 1.70
CA GLY A 178 -22.32 -23.64 1.21
C GLY A 178 -23.49 -24.05 2.13
N GLY A 179 -24.02 -23.12 2.93
CA GLY A 179 -25.07 -23.38 3.93
C GLY A 179 -24.59 -24.04 5.24
N ALA A 180 -23.28 -24.07 5.48
CA ALA A 180 -22.65 -24.39 6.76
C ALA A 180 -22.13 -23.11 7.44
N GLU A 181 -22.14 -23.09 8.77
CA GLU A 181 -21.64 -22.00 9.62
C GLU A 181 -20.54 -22.54 10.55
N SER A 182 -19.52 -21.73 10.84
CA SER A 182 -18.52 -22.06 11.86
C SER A 182 -19.08 -21.86 13.27
N GLU A 183 -18.35 -22.38 14.26
CA GLU A 183 -18.52 -21.92 15.64
C GLU A 183 -18.27 -20.41 15.75
N MET A 184 -18.97 -19.76 16.68
CA MET A 184 -18.90 -18.31 16.86
C MET A 184 -17.66 -17.93 17.66
N VAL A 185 -16.84 -17.06 17.08
CA VAL A 185 -15.66 -16.50 17.74
C VAL A 185 -16.05 -15.21 18.46
N SER A 186 -15.54 -15.02 19.68
CA SER A 186 -15.72 -13.77 20.44
C SER A 186 -14.43 -13.34 21.14
N ALA A 187 -14.06 -12.08 20.96
CA ALA A 187 -12.89 -11.46 21.57
C ALA A 187 -13.23 -10.06 22.10
N ARG A 188 -12.69 -9.70 23.27
CA ARG A 188 -12.88 -8.37 23.88
C ARG A 188 -11.58 -7.57 23.78
N TYR A 189 -11.67 -6.34 23.30
CA TYR A 189 -10.53 -5.43 23.18
C TYR A 189 -10.71 -4.20 24.06
N THR A 190 -9.63 -3.77 24.69
CA THR A 190 -9.54 -2.50 25.41
C THR A 190 -8.48 -1.64 24.74
N VAL A 191 -8.82 -0.40 24.38
CA VAL A 191 -7.86 0.49 23.71
C VAL A 191 -7.01 1.23 24.74
N GLU A 192 -5.69 1.14 24.61
CA GLU A 192 -4.71 1.93 25.36
C GLU A 192 -4.65 3.35 24.79
N GLU A 193 -4.95 4.36 25.62
CA GLU A 193 -4.74 5.76 25.28
C GLU A 193 -3.35 6.20 25.79
N GLU A 194 -2.43 6.49 24.86
CA GLU A 194 -1.20 7.23 25.20
C GLU A 194 -1.52 8.72 25.20
N ASN A 195 -1.59 9.30 26.40
CA ASN A 195 -1.70 10.75 26.56
C ASN A 195 -0.37 11.42 26.26
N LYS A 196 -0.35 12.34 25.29
CA LYS A 196 0.79 13.22 25.02
C LYS A 196 1.02 14.16 26.21
N THR A 197 2.29 14.34 26.59
CA THR A 197 2.71 15.25 27.67
C THR A 197 3.19 16.59 27.10
N GLY A 198 3.07 17.70 27.84
CA GLY A 198 3.59 19.02 27.43
C GLY A 198 2.52 20.11 27.23
N LEU A 199 1.27 19.85 27.59
CA LEU A 199 0.21 20.85 27.61
C LEU A 199 0.46 21.87 28.73
N THR A 200 0.49 23.16 28.42
CA THR A 200 0.70 24.26 29.39
C THR A 200 -0.32 25.37 29.17
N VAL A 201 -0.64 26.12 30.22
CA VAL A 201 -1.52 27.30 30.16
C VAL A 201 -0.71 28.55 30.54
N SER A 202 -0.91 29.65 29.82
CA SER A 202 -0.36 30.98 30.13
C SER A 202 -1.46 32.02 30.26
N ALA A 203 -1.21 33.09 31.03
CA ALA A 203 -2.10 34.24 31.16
C ALA A 203 -1.41 35.50 30.64
N SER A 204 -2.19 36.38 30.00
CA SER A 204 -1.77 37.71 29.59
C SER A 204 -2.78 38.75 30.07
N PRO A 205 -2.41 39.72 30.92
CA PRO A 205 -1.09 39.90 31.55
C PRO A 205 -0.67 38.73 32.46
N SER A 206 0.63 38.50 32.68
CA SER A 206 1.15 37.34 33.43
C SER A 206 1.05 37.42 34.96
N GLY A 207 0.35 38.44 35.49
CA GLY A 207 0.14 38.70 36.92
C GLY A 207 0.74 40.03 37.38
N GLY A 208 0.31 40.50 38.55
CA GLY A 208 0.78 41.76 39.16
C GLY A 208 -0.33 42.78 39.40
N THR A 209 0.07 44.03 39.64
CA THR A 209 -0.88 45.13 39.88
C THR A 209 -1.55 45.55 38.57
N VAL A 210 -2.87 45.60 38.56
CA VAL A 210 -3.71 45.94 37.40
C VAL A 210 -4.79 46.94 37.80
N SER A 211 -5.27 47.74 36.85
CA SER A 211 -6.39 48.65 37.10
C SER A 211 -7.70 47.87 37.22
N LYS A 212 -8.66 48.38 37.99
CA LYS A 212 -10.00 47.79 38.07
C LYS A 212 -10.62 47.70 36.66
N GLY A 213 -11.06 46.50 36.28
CA GLY A 213 -11.65 46.22 34.97
C GLY A 213 -10.66 45.69 33.93
N THR A 214 -9.39 45.46 34.27
CA THR A 214 -8.43 44.82 33.36
C THR A 214 -8.90 43.42 32.96
N THR A 215 -8.88 43.14 31.66
CA THR A 215 -9.22 41.82 31.10
C THR A 215 -7.97 40.96 30.96
N VAL A 216 -8.04 39.72 31.47
CA VAL A 216 -6.98 38.70 31.40
C VAL A 216 -7.37 37.63 30.39
N TYR A 217 -6.45 37.28 29.51
CA TYR A 217 -6.63 36.22 28.52
C TYR A 217 -5.79 34.99 28.87
N LEU A 218 -6.39 33.82 28.76
CA LEU A 218 -5.73 32.53 28.91
C LEU A 218 -5.44 31.92 27.53
N SER A 219 -4.31 31.24 27.40
CA SER A 219 -3.94 30.47 26.20
C SER A 219 -3.31 29.14 26.58
N ALA A 220 -3.52 28.12 25.77
CA ALA A 220 -2.88 26.80 25.92
C ALA A 220 -1.79 26.61 24.86
N SER A 221 -0.76 25.81 25.16
CA SER A 221 0.33 25.48 24.22
C SER A 221 -0.12 24.67 23.00
N GLU A 222 -1.34 24.13 23.02
CA GLU A 222 -1.87 23.23 22.02
C GLU A 222 -3.26 23.69 21.54
N TYR A 223 -3.40 23.89 20.24
CA TYR A 223 -4.65 24.36 19.64
C TYR A 223 -5.80 23.37 19.88
N GLY A 224 -6.99 23.89 20.23
CA GLY A 224 -8.18 23.10 20.54
C GLY A 224 -8.22 22.48 21.95
N ALA A 225 -7.35 22.93 22.87
CA ALA A 225 -7.44 22.57 24.28
C ALA A 225 -8.49 23.42 25.03
N ASP A 226 -9.36 22.77 25.78
CA ASP A 226 -10.37 23.37 26.64
C ASP A 226 -9.73 23.88 27.93
N ILE A 227 -9.86 25.18 28.22
CA ILE A 227 -9.30 25.79 29.44
C ILE A 227 -10.42 26.02 30.47
N TYR A 228 -10.16 25.66 31.72
CA TYR A 228 -11.04 25.91 32.86
C TYR A 228 -10.30 26.70 33.93
N TYR A 229 -11.00 27.63 34.59
CA TYR A 229 -10.37 28.53 35.54
C TYR A 229 -11.22 28.86 36.78
N THR A 230 -10.57 29.44 37.79
CA THR A 230 -11.14 29.94 39.04
C THR A 230 -10.45 31.26 39.42
N GLN A 231 -11.19 32.24 39.95
CA GLN A 231 -10.63 33.53 40.40
C GLN A 231 -10.44 33.61 41.92
N ASP A 232 -11.01 32.67 42.68
CA ASP A 232 -10.93 32.62 44.14
C ASP A 232 -9.70 31.85 44.67
N GLY A 233 -8.80 31.42 43.77
CA GLY A 233 -7.62 30.63 44.11
C GLY A 233 -7.87 29.13 44.36
N SER A 234 -9.10 28.64 44.21
CA SER A 234 -9.40 27.20 44.28
C SER A 234 -8.81 26.45 43.07
N THR A 235 -8.57 25.14 43.20
CA THR A 235 -8.00 24.34 42.10
C THR A 235 -9.04 24.13 40.99
N PRO A 236 -8.78 24.55 39.74
CA PRO A 236 -9.74 24.40 38.64
C PRO A 236 -9.86 22.94 38.18
N SER A 237 -11.03 22.58 37.67
CA SER A 237 -11.35 21.30 37.05
C SER A 237 -12.36 21.50 35.91
N GLN A 238 -12.77 20.44 35.19
CA GLN A 238 -13.77 20.55 34.12
C GLN A 238 -15.18 21.01 34.59
N SER A 239 -15.43 21.08 35.90
CA SER A 239 -16.65 21.67 36.47
C SER A 239 -16.49 23.15 36.87
N SER A 240 -15.30 23.72 36.71
CA SER A 240 -15.03 25.15 36.94
C SER A 240 -15.48 25.99 35.75
N TYR A 241 -15.22 27.31 35.77
CA TYR A 241 -15.61 28.19 34.68
C TYR A 241 -14.85 27.84 33.40
N TYR A 242 -15.59 27.50 32.34
CA TYR A 242 -15.05 27.28 31.01
C TYR A 242 -14.61 28.61 30.40
N TYR A 243 -13.38 28.67 29.91
CA TYR A 243 -12.81 29.86 29.30
C TYR A 243 -13.25 29.96 27.84
N SER A 244 -14.16 30.90 27.56
CA SER A 244 -14.68 31.19 26.22
C SER A 244 -14.39 32.63 25.75
N SER A 245 -13.99 33.52 26.67
CA SER A 245 -13.70 34.93 26.42
C SER A 245 -12.86 35.50 27.59
N GLY A 246 -12.33 36.72 27.43
CA GLY A 246 -11.45 37.35 28.42
C GLY A 246 -12.08 37.50 29.81
N ILE A 247 -11.25 37.38 30.85
CA ILE A 247 -11.66 37.36 32.25
C ILE A 247 -11.42 38.74 32.86
N THR A 248 -12.48 39.44 33.26
CA THR A 248 -12.35 40.77 33.88
C THR A 248 -11.95 40.67 35.36
N ILE A 249 -10.90 41.40 35.74
CA ILE A 249 -10.41 41.52 37.12
C ILE A 249 -10.94 42.82 37.72
N ASN A 250 -11.93 42.71 38.61
CA ASN A 250 -12.55 43.85 39.30
C ASN A 250 -12.08 44.02 40.75
N GLU A 251 -11.49 42.97 41.33
CA GLU A 251 -10.97 42.92 42.70
C GLU A 251 -9.68 42.08 42.73
N THR A 252 -8.84 42.28 43.75
CA THR A 252 -7.61 41.49 43.97
C THR A 252 -7.97 40.01 44.08
N CYS A 253 -7.37 39.16 43.24
CA CYS A 253 -7.75 37.76 43.12
C CYS A 253 -6.58 36.84 42.72
N THR A 254 -6.74 35.54 42.96
CA THR A 254 -5.81 34.51 42.47
C THR A 254 -6.48 33.74 41.35
N LEU A 255 -6.04 33.97 40.12
CA LEU A 255 -6.47 33.24 38.95
C LEU A 255 -5.72 31.92 38.86
N LYS A 256 -6.44 30.80 38.86
CA LYS A 256 -5.88 29.49 38.50
C LYS A 256 -6.53 28.94 37.25
N ALA A 257 -5.76 28.31 36.37
CA ALA A 257 -6.26 27.73 35.14
C ALA A 257 -5.62 26.37 34.81
N ILE A 258 -6.37 25.48 34.17
CA ILE A 258 -5.93 24.18 33.68
C ILE A 258 -6.51 23.93 32.29
N ALA A 259 -5.74 23.29 31.40
CA ALA A 259 -6.18 22.90 30.07
C ALA A 259 -6.35 21.39 29.94
N TYR A 260 -7.34 20.98 29.14
CA TYR A 260 -7.60 19.61 28.73
C TYR A 260 -7.63 19.53 27.21
N LYS A 261 -7.03 18.49 26.63
CA LYS A 261 -7.12 18.21 25.20
C LYS A 261 -7.20 16.71 25.02
N ASN A 262 -8.05 16.25 24.11
CA ASN A 262 -8.19 14.83 23.85
C ASN A 262 -6.84 14.22 23.42
N GLY A 263 -6.42 13.15 24.10
CA GLY A 263 -5.12 12.51 23.89
C GLY A 263 -3.92 13.25 24.49
N TYR A 264 -4.13 14.18 25.44
CA TYR A 264 -3.06 14.82 26.23
C TYR A 264 -3.32 14.63 27.73
N GLU A 265 -2.23 14.56 28.52
CA GLU A 265 -2.34 14.74 29.96
C GLU A 265 -2.82 16.17 30.26
N PRO A 266 -3.68 16.40 31.27
CA PRO A 266 -4.07 17.73 31.67
C PRO A 266 -2.85 18.62 31.95
N SER A 267 -2.94 19.90 31.62
CA SER A 267 -1.83 20.81 31.88
C SER A 267 -1.48 20.87 33.36
N SER A 268 -0.26 21.29 33.69
CA SER A 268 -0.01 21.83 35.03
C SER A 268 -0.94 23.01 35.30
N ILE A 269 -1.37 23.18 36.55
CA ILE A 269 -2.21 24.32 36.95
C ILE A 269 -1.38 25.60 36.87
N LEU A 270 -1.77 26.50 35.97
CA LEU A 270 -1.30 27.88 35.98
C LEU A 270 -1.87 28.57 37.23
N THR A 271 -1.04 29.29 37.98
CA THR A 271 -1.46 30.12 39.13
C THR A 271 -0.88 31.52 38.97
N VAL A 272 -1.75 32.53 38.94
CA VAL A 272 -1.39 33.94 38.73
C VAL A 272 -2.14 34.81 39.74
N ASN A 273 -1.44 35.76 40.36
CA ASN A 273 -2.04 36.71 41.31
C ASN A 273 -2.20 38.08 40.66
N TYR A 274 -3.39 38.67 40.81
CA TYR A 274 -3.68 40.05 40.37
C TYR A 274 -4.03 40.91 41.58
N TYR A 275 -3.45 42.10 41.65
CA TYR A 275 -3.73 43.10 42.68
C TYR A 275 -4.42 44.29 42.03
N VAL A 276 -5.63 44.65 42.46
CA VAL A 276 -6.35 45.79 41.88
C VAL A 276 -5.95 47.08 42.57
N ASP A 277 -5.41 48.04 41.81
CA ASP A 277 -5.12 49.39 42.30
C ASP A 277 -6.41 50.21 42.33
N SER A 278 -6.66 50.89 43.45
CA SER A 278 -7.91 51.61 43.72
C SER A 278 -7.69 53.12 43.78
N ASP A 279 -7.50 53.76 42.62
CA ASP A 279 -7.86 55.18 42.42
C ASP A 279 -7.98 55.49 40.91
N PRO A 280 -9.05 56.19 40.45
CA PRO A 280 -8.88 57.64 40.25
C PRO A 280 -10.17 58.50 40.39
N ASN A 281 -9.96 59.76 40.78
CA ASN A 281 -10.88 60.91 40.74
C ASN A 281 -11.10 61.46 39.30
N PRO A 282 -12.30 61.93 38.92
CA PRO A 282 -12.46 63.34 38.47
C PRO A 282 -13.81 64.04 38.81
N ASP A 283 -13.77 65.38 38.87
CA ASP A 283 -14.82 66.39 39.21
C ASP A 283 -15.78 66.72 38.02
N PRO A 284 -17.00 67.32 38.22
CA PRO A 284 -18.07 67.36 37.21
C PRO A 284 -18.45 68.75 36.60
N SER A 285 -19.19 68.66 35.46
CA SER A 285 -20.27 69.56 34.94
C SER A 285 -19.91 70.82 34.11
N PRO A 286 -20.86 71.50 33.39
CA PRO A 286 -22.13 71.08 32.73
C PRO A 286 -22.36 71.64 31.29
N ASN A 287 -23.43 71.15 30.65
CA ASN A 287 -24.05 71.55 29.36
C ASN A 287 -24.72 72.96 29.37
N PRO A 288 -25.03 73.60 28.21
CA PRO A 288 -26.44 73.60 27.73
C PRO A 288 -26.70 73.56 26.19
N ASP A 289 -27.84 72.91 25.87
CA ASP A 289 -28.83 72.83 24.75
C ASP A 289 -29.01 74.00 23.72
N PRO A 290 -29.86 73.97 22.65
CA PRO A 290 -30.47 72.92 21.79
C PRO A 290 -30.27 73.12 20.24
N SER A 291 -30.72 72.12 19.47
CA SER A 291 -30.90 71.94 18.01
C SER A 291 -31.57 73.09 17.18
N PRO A 292 -31.55 73.13 15.81
CA PRO A 292 -32.30 72.16 14.96
C PRO A 292 -31.64 71.73 13.62
N ASN A 293 -31.92 70.48 13.21
CA ASN A 293 -31.89 69.95 11.82
C ASN A 293 -33.25 70.32 11.13
N PRO A 294 -33.56 70.17 9.81
CA PRO A 294 -33.12 69.16 8.81
C PRO A 294 -32.71 69.78 7.44
N ASP A 295 -32.12 69.10 6.45
CA ASP A 295 -32.66 67.99 5.62
C ASP A 295 -31.69 67.80 4.41
N PRO A 296 -31.87 66.87 3.45
CA PRO A 296 -31.99 65.42 3.52
C PRO A 296 -30.78 64.69 2.87
N SER A 297 -30.65 63.43 3.29
CA SER A 297 -29.87 62.33 2.71
C SER A 297 -30.08 62.10 1.19
N PRO A 298 -29.23 61.27 0.57
CA PRO A 298 -29.62 59.85 0.47
C PRO A 298 -28.63 58.89 1.14
N ASN A 299 -29.22 57.93 1.86
CA ASN A 299 -28.69 56.73 2.53
C ASN A 299 -28.57 55.56 1.49
N PRO A 300 -28.09 54.33 1.79
CA PRO A 300 -27.43 53.79 3.01
C PRO A 300 -26.16 52.93 2.76
N ASP A 301 -25.59 52.45 3.86
CA ASP A 301 -24.78 51.23 4.03
C ASP A 301 -23.26 51.31 3.81
N SER A 302 -22.57 51.85 4.83
CA SER A 302 -21.49 51.13 5.51
C SER A 302 -21.23 51.84 6.84
N ALA A 303 -21.30 51.10 7.95
CA ALA A 303 -20.80 51.61 9.23
C ALA A 303 -19.31 51.97 9.06
N PRO A 304 -18.80 53.05 9.71
CA PRO A 304 -17.38 53.34 9.67
C PRO A 304 -16.60 52.12 10.20
N ILE A 305 -15.64 51.65 9.41
CA ILE A 305 -14.80 50.50 9.74
C ILE A 305 -14.07 50.82 11.08
N PRO A 306 -14.11 49.92 12.07
CA PRO A 306 -13.41 50.11 13.35
C PRO A 306 -11.92 50.43 13.13
N ASP A 307 -11.36 51.34 13.93
CA ASP A 307 -9.96 51.77 13.77
C ASP A 307 -8.98 50.58 13.87
N GLY A 308 -8.08 50.46 12.90
CA GLY A 308 -7.16 49.31 12.77
C GLY A 308 -7.75 48.02 12.18
N ALA A 309 -9.06 47.93 11.92
CA ALA A 309 -9.65 46.78 11.23
C ALA A 309 -9.37 46.82 9.72
N ILE A 310 -9.30 45.63 9.11
CA ILE A 310 -8.98 45.44 7.69
C ILE A 310 -10.19 44.89 6.96
N GLU A 311 -10.71 45.64 6.01
CA GLU A 311 -11.77 45.14 5.12
C GLU A 311 -11.22 44.10 4.12
N ILE A 312 -11.94 43.00 3.91
CA ILE A 312 -11.64 41.96 2.93
C ILE A 312 -12.14 42.41 1.55
N ASN A 313 -11.38 43.31 0.92
CA ASN A 313 -11.70 43.90 -0.37
C ASN A 313 -10.52 43.83 -1.35
N ALA A 314 -10.75 44.18 -2.62
CA ALA A 314 -9.72 44.13 -3.66
C ALA A 314 -8.55 45.12 -3.43
N THR A 315 -8.71 46.12 -2.56
CA THR A 315 -7.62 47.06 -2.20
C THR A 315 -6.63 46.40 -1.25
N ASN A 316 -7.14 45.64 -0.26
CA ASN A 316 -6.33 45.00 0.76
C ASN A 316 -5.84 43.61 0.36
N PHE A 317 -6.66 42.88 -0.40
CA PHE A 317 -6.41 41.53 -0.88
C PHE A 317 -6.83 41.45 -2.35
N PRO A 318 -5.95 41.80 -3.31
CA PRO A 318 -6.32 41.95 -4.73
C PRO A 318 -6.84 40.67 -5.41
N ASP A 319 -6.38 39.50 -4.96
CA ASP A 319 -6.79 38.21 -5.50
C ASP A 319 -8.17 37.79 -4.98
N GLU A 320 -9.08 37.48 -5.91
CA GLU A 320 -10.46 37.11 -5.57
C GLU A 320 -10.55 35.76 -4.86
N ASN A 321 -9.75 34.79 -5.28
CA ASN A 321 -9.71 33.47 -4.65
C ASN A 321 -9.10 33.59 -3.26
N PHE A 322 -8.06 34.41 -3.08
CA PHE A 322 -7.51 34.65 -1.74
C PHE A 322 -8.54 35.31 -0.81
N ARG A 323 -9.31 36.30 -1.28
CA ARG A 323 -10.43 36.87 -0.51
C ARG A 323 -11.47 35.83 -0.15
N ALA A 324 -11.89 35.00 -1.11
CA ALA A 324 -12.86 33.94 -0.88
C ALA A 324 -12.38 32.97 0.21
N CYS A 325 -11.09 32.62 0.20
CA CYS A 325 -10.48 31.80 1.25
C CYS A 325 -10.51 32.49 2.61
N LEU A 326 -10.26 33.80 2.69
CA LEU A 326 -10.35 34.52 3.96
C LEU A 326 -11.79 34.54 4.49
N LEU A 327 -12.78 34.79 3.64
CA LEU A 327 -14.20 34.83 4.01
C LEU A 327 -14.76 33.48 4.49
N GLN A 328 -14.20 32.36 4.01
CA GLN A 328 -14.61 31.03 4.43
C GLN A 328 -14.07 30.64 5.82
N ARG A 329 -13.12 31.39 6.38
CA ARG A 329 -12.54 31.08 7.69
C ARG A 329 -13.36 31.68 8.84
N ASN A 330 -13.03 31.31 10.08
CA ASN A 330 -13.75 31.74 11.28
C ASN A 330 -13.46 33.19 11.71
N TYR A 331 -12.81 33.98 10.85
CA TYR A 331 -12.43 35.36 11.06
C TYR A 331 -12.81 36.17 9.82
N GLY A 332 -13.41 37.35 10.00
CA GLY A 332 -13.83 38.23 8.91
C GLY A 332 -15.00 37.74 8.04
N LYS A 333 -15.91 36.92 8.59
CA LYS A 333 -17.14 36.45 7.90
C LYS A 333 -18.07 37.59 7.50
N ASP A 334 -18.02 38.69 8.21
CA ASP A 334 -18.73 39.94 7.94
C ASP A 334 -17.99 40.83 6.92
N GLY A 335 -16.90 40.33 6.34
CA GLY A 335 -16.07 41.07 5.40
C GLY A 335 -15.04 41.99 6.05
N ILE A 336 -14.90 41.99 7.38
CA ILE A 336 -13.96 42.85 8.12
C ILE A 336 -13.15 42.00 9.09
N ILE A 337 -11.82 42.05 9.00
CA ILE A 337 -10.93 41.46 9.99
C ILE A 337 -10.60 42.53 11.04
N THR A 338 -11.18 42.41 12.23
CA THR A 338 -10.93 43.29 13.36
C THR A 338 -9.51 43.14 13.91
N VAL A 339 -9.04 44.13 14.69
CA VAL A 339 -7.74 44.05 15.39
C VAL A 339 -7.67 42.82 16.30
N GLU A 340 -8.76 42.51 17.01
CA GLU A 340 -8.85 41.34 17.88
C GLU A 340 -8.79 40.01 17.11
N GLU A 341 -9.29 39.97 15.88
CA GLU A 341 -9.15 38.81 15.01
C GLU A 341 -7.73 38.69 14.47
N LEU A 342 -7.13 39.79 14.00
CA LEU A 342 -5.73 39.79 13.52
C LEU A 342 -4.76 39.26 14.57
N ASP A 343 -4.94 39.67 15.83
CA ASP A 343 -4.10 39.20 16.94
C ASP A 343 -4.23 37.69 17.20
N LYS A 344 -5.34 37.08 16.78
CA LYS A 344 -5.60 35.64 16.93
C LYS A 344 -5.17 34.83 15.71
N ILE A 345 -5.00 35.45 14.55
CA ILE A 345 -4.60 34.77 13.30
C ILE A 345 -3.09 34.49 13.36
N THR A 346 -2.77 33.38 14.01
CA THR A 346 -1.40 32.86 14.12
C THR A 346 -1.07 31.85 13.05
N MET A 347 -2.08 31.19 12.46
CA MET A 347 -1.90 30.18 11.43
C MET A 347 -2.83 30.46 10.23
N LEU A 348 -2.24 30.36 9.03
CA LEU A 348 -2.95 30.43 7.77
C LEU A 348 -2.53 29.22 6.91
N GLU A 349 -3.45 28.29 6.73
CA GLU A 349 -3.28 27.14 5.84
C GLU A 349 -4.31 27.19 4.72
N LEU A 350 -3.83 27.20 3.48
CA LEU A 350 -4.66 27.15 2.27
C LEU A 350 -4.65 25.70 1.74
N TRP A 351 -5.83 25.09 1.61
CA TRP A 351 -6.01 23.65 1.34
C TRP A 351 -6.35 23.38 -0.13
N SER A 352 -6.51 22.12 -0.52
CA SER A 352 -6.81 21.72 -1.90
C SER A 352 -8.12 22.26 -2.49
N GLY A 353 -9.00 22.88 -1.69
CA GLY A 353 -10.18 23.58 -2.17
C GLY A 353 -9.95 25.07 -2.49
N ASP A 354 -8.78 25.60 -2.11
CA ASP A 354 -8.36 26.97 -2.31
C ASP A 354 -7.51 27.04 -3.60
N GLU A 355 -8.15 26.94 -4.76
CA GLU A 355 -7.47 26.85 -6.07
C GLU A 355 -7.37 28.21 -6.79
N ASN A 356 -6.49 28.30 -7.78
CA ASN A 356 -6.31 29.47 -8.65
C ASN A 356 -5.94 30.79 -7.93
N ILE A 357 -5.33 30.72 -6.75
CA ILE A 357 -4.74 31.86 -6.07
C ILE A 357 -3.43 32.23 -6.75
N LYS A 358 -3.34 33.48 -7.20
CA LYS A 358 -2.21 34.04 -7.92
C LYS A 358 -1.43 35.08 -7.13
N SER A 359 -2.05 35.62 -6.07
CA SER A 359 -1.39 36.55 -5.17
C SER A 359 -1.87 36.41 -3.73
N LEU A 360 -0.92 36.36 -2.80
CA LEU A 360 -1.16 36.50 -1.36
C LEU A 360 -0.97 37.95 -0.89
N LYS A 361 -1.00 38.95 -1.78
CA LYS A 361 -0.87 40.36 -1.39
C LYS A 361 -1.94 40.71 -0.35
N GLY A 362 -1.51 41.34 0.74
CA GLY A 362 -2.28 41.52 1.97
C GLY A 362 -1.80 40.62 3.12
N ILE A 363 -0.97 39.60 2.84
CA ILE A 363 -0.38 38.73 3.86
C ILE A 363 0.49 39.50 4.87
N GLU A 364 1.07 40.63 4.45
CA GLU A 364 1.90 41.50 5.28
C GLU A 364 1.14 42.10 6.49
N LYS A 365 -0.20 42.03 6.47
CA LYS A 365 -1.05 42.54 7.54
C LYS A 365 -1.22 41.55 8.70
N PHE A 366 -0.98 40.26 8.47
CA PHE A 366 -1.06 39.22 9.50
C PHE A 366 0.27 39.14 10.28
N THR A 367 0.56 40.16 11.07
CA THR A 367 1.85 40.31 11.77
C THR A 367 2.09 39.27 12.87
N LYS A 368 1.02 38.64 13.39
CA LYS A 368 1.04 37.54 14.37
C LYS A 368 1.14 36.15 13.76
N LEU A 369 1.29 36.06 12.44
CA LEU A 369 1.37 34.79 11.72
C LEU A 369 2.67 34.06 12.07
N ASN A 370 2.53 32.91 12.73
CA ASN A 370 3.61 31.98 13.06
C ASN A 370 3.73 30.83 12.05
N TRP A 371 2.65 30.52 11.34
CA TRP A 371 2.56 29.37 10.45
C TRP A 371 1.84 29.76 9.16
N LEU A 372 2.58 29.74 8.06
CA LEU A 372 2.04 29.91 6.72
C LEU A 372 2.26 28.64 5.93
N ARG A 373 1.17 28.00 5.54
CA ARG A 373 1.19 26.88 4.60
C ARG A 373 0.36 27.23 3.38
N PHE A 374 1.01 27.19 2.24
CA PHE A 374 0.42 27.45 0.94
C PHE A 374 0.90 26.38 -0.03
N GLY A 375 0.00 25.85 -0.85
CA GLY A 375 0.38 24.96 -1.91
C GLY A 375 -0.31 23.62 -1.91
N TYR A 376 -1.33 23.50 -2.76
CA TYR A 376 -2.02 22.33 -3.31
C TYR A 376 -2.96 22.86 -4.41
N GLY A 377 -3.25 22.11 -5.48
CA GLY A 377 -4.12 22.59 -6.58
C GLY A 377 -3.40 23.47 -7.62
N GLU A 378 -4.15 24.04 -8.59
CA GLU A 378 -3.62 24.92 -9.67
C GLU A 378 -3.29 26.34 -9.17
N ASN A 379 -2.48 26.44 -8.11
CA ASN A 379 -2.06 27.71 -7.51
C ASN A 379 -0.70 28.16 -8.07
N SER A 380 -0.59 29.42 -8.47
CA SER A 380 0.61 29.93 -9.15
C SER A 380 0.90 31.35 -8.69
N LEU A 381 1.82 31.50 -7.72
CA LEU A 381 2.20 32.79 -7.16
C LEU A 381 3.31 33.43 -7.99
N GLU A 382 3.06 34.64 -8.48
CA GLU A 382 4.11 35.44 -9.13
C GLU A 382 5.20 35.87 -8.13
N SER A 383 4.78 36.19 -6.90
CA SER A 383 5.67 36.59 -5.81
C SER A 383 5.00 36.41 -4.46
N LEU A 384 5.81 36.35 -3.40
CA LEU A 384 5.36 36.32 -2.01
C LEU A 384 6.30 37.19 -1.17
N ASP A 385 5.73 38.18 -0.48
CA ASP A 385 6.44 39.04 0.47
C ASP A 385 6.02 38.69 1.90
N VAL A 386 6.93 38.06 2.64
CA VAL A 386 6.75 37.70 4.06
C VAL A 386 7.56 38.58 5.00
N SER A 387 8.08 39.71 4.53
CA SER A 387 8.99 40.59 5.29
C SER A 387 8.35 41.23 6.53
N LYS A 388 7.01 41.26 6.62
CA LYS A 388 6.25 41.79 7.76
C LYS A 388 5.74 40.70 8.71
N ASN A 389 5.84 39.43 8.33
CA ASN A 389 5.40 38.30 9.16
C ASN A 389 6.57 37.84 10.05
N LEU A 390 6.99 38.72 10.97
CA LEU A 390 8.21 38.55 11.78
C LEU A 390 8.11 37.40 12.80
N GLU A 391 6.90 36.96 13.12
CA GLU A 391 6.63 35.85 14.05
C GLU A 391 6.64 34.48 13.36
N LEU A 392 6.89 34.40 12.03
CA LEU A 392 6.91 33.13 11.29
C LEU A 392 7.96 32.17 11.84
N GLU A 393 7.48 31.01 12.31
CA GLU A 393 8.28 29.85 12.65
C GLU A 393 8.22 28.78 11.56
N VAL A 394 7.12 28.71 10.81
CA VAL A 394 6.90 27.74 9.74
C VAL A 394 6.44 28.42 8.46
N LEU A 395 7.18 28.18 7.39
CA LEU A 395 6.83 28.58 6.03
C LEU A 395 6.91 27.37 5.11
N ALA A 396 5.75 26.89 4.67
CA ALA A 396 5.65 25.77 3.75
C ALA A 396 4.95 26.20 2.47
N LEU A 397 5.71 26.22 1.37
CA LEU A 397 5.29 26.63 0.04
C LEU A 397 5.43 25.42 -0.89
N THR A 398 4.32 24.88 -1.39
CA THR A 398 4.32 23.65 -2.22
C THR A 398 3.68 23.89 -3.60
N CYS A 399 4.39 23.62 -4.69
CA CYS A 399 3.85 23.73 -6.06
C CYS A 399 3.19 25.09 -6.34
N CYS A 400 3.89 26.19 -6.03
CA CYS A 400 3.36 27.54 -6.16
C CYS A 400 3.95 28.30 -7.37
N ASP A 401 4.74 27.62 -8.22
CA ASP A 401 5.51 28.22 -9.31
C ASP A 401 6.43 29.39 -8.90
N LEU A 402 6.79 29.48 -7.62
CA LEU A 402 7.50 30.64 -7.10
C LEU A 402 8.98 30.64 -7.55
N PRO A 403 9.47 31.67 -8.26
CA PRO A 403 10.84 31.69 -8.77
C PRO A 403 11.89 32.06 -7.71
N SER A 404 11.47 32.70 -6.62
CA SER A 404 12.33 33.13 -5.52
C SER A 404 11.50 33.44 -4.27
N ILE A 405 12.10 33.26 -3.09
CA ILE A 405 11.53 33.68 -1.81
C ILE A 405 12.59 34.39 -0.97
N ASP A 406 12.26 35.55 -0.41
CA ASP A 406 13.10 36.27 0.56
C ASP A 406 12.59 35.96 1.97
N VAL A 407 13.43 35.31 2.77
CA VAL A 407 13.15 34.96 4.17
C VAL A 407 14.07 35.69 5.15
N SER A 408 14.77 36.73 4.70
CA SER A 408 15.81 37.42 5.47
C SER A 408 15.28 38.12 6.74
N SER A 409 14.00 38.51 6.74
CA SER A 409 13.33 39.12 7.90
C SER A 409 12.73 38.11 8.88
N ASN A 410 12.57 36.83 8.49
CA ASN A 410 11.89 35.80 9.27
C ASN A 410 12.89 35.05 10.18
N THR A 411 13.52 35.79 11.11
CA THR A 411 14.60 35.26 11.97
C THR A 411 14.14 34.16 12.96
N ASN A 412 12.82 34.04 13.19
CA ASN A 412 12.21 33.00 14.03
C ASN A 412 11.95 31.67 13.28
N LEU A 413 12.25 31.61 11.98
CA LEU A 413 11.92 30.46 11.14
C LEU A 413 12.66 29.19 11.61
N LYS A 414 11.88 28.15 11.92
CA LYS A 414 12.34 26.81 12.33
C LYS A 414 12.15 25.78 11.22
N TYR A 415 11.14 25.96 10.37
CA TYR A 415 10.86 25.08 9.24
C TYR A 415 10.59 25.87 7.96
N LEU A 416 11.40 25.59 6.93
CA LEU A 416 11.20 26.08 5.57
C LEU A 416 11.02 24.90 4.61
N CYS A 417 9.92 24.90 3.87
CA CYS A 417 9.67 23.97 2.77
C CYS A 417 9.30 24.74 1.51
N THR A 418 9.95 24.40 0.39
CA THR A 418 9.73 25.05 -0.90
C THR A 418 9.51 24.04 -2.04
N TYR A 419 8.90 22.89 -1.75
CA TYR A 419 8.69 21.81 -2.72
C TYR A 419 7.99 22.29 -4.01
N GLY A 420 8.49 21.91 -5.18
CA GLY A 420 7.79 22.13 -6.44
C GLY A 420 7.78 23.59 -6.86
N ASN A 421 8.77 24.37 -6.40
CA ASN A 421 8.97 25.75 -6.82
C ASN A 421 10.28 25.84 -7.59
N PRO A 422 10.31 26.45 -8.79
CA PRO A 422 11.49 26.57 -9.63
C PRO A 422 12.48 27.63 -9.10
N ILE A 423 12.78 27.57 -7.80
CA ILE A 423 13.65 28.52 -7.12
C ILE A 423 15.07 28.36 -7.63
N THR A 424 15.68 29.47 -8.05
CA THR A 424 17.06 29.49 -8.60
C THR A 424 18.10 29.90 -7.56
N SER A 425 17.68 30.61 -6.51
CA SER A 425 18.53 31.00 -5.38
C SER A 425 17.70 31.12 -4.11
N LEU A 426 18.26 30.70 -2.98
CA LEU A 426 17.67 30.84 -1.66
C LEU A 426 18.76 31.23 -0.66
N ASP A 427 18.52 32.30 0.10
CA ASP A 427 19.39 32.73 1.20
C ASP A 427 18.72 32.43 2.54
N VAL A 428 19.35 31.55 3.33
CA VAL A 428 18.90 31.17 4.69
C VAL A 428 19.86 31.67 5.78
N SER A 429 20.79 32.57 5.44
CA SER A 429 21.82 33.05 6.36
C SER A 429 21.28 33.80 7.59
N ASN A 430 20.09 34.40 7.46
CA ASN A 430 19.42 35.14 8.54
C ASN A 430 18.42 34.28 9.34
N ASN A 431 18.41 32.95 9.15
CA ASN A 431 17.48 32.04 9.84
C ASN A 431 18.24 31.07 10.78
N PRO A 432 18.88 31.55 11.86
CA PRO A 432 19.73 30.72 12.73
C PRO A 432 18.94 29.67 13.54
N ASN A 433 17.62 29.84 13.65
CA ASN A 433 16.72 28.93 14.35
C ASN A 433 16.21 27.78 13.47
N LEU A 434 16.66 27.70 12.21
CA LEU A 434 16.19 26.68 11.28
C LEU A 434 16.58 25.28 11.76
N GLU A 435 15.57 24.44 11.99
CA GLU A 435 15.68 23.04 12.40
C GLU A 435 15.44 22.10 11.21
N LYS A 436 14.62 22.52 10.25
CA LYS A 436 14.24 21.75 9.06
C LYS A 436 14.27 22.62 7.81
N LEU A 437 14.99 22.15 6.80
CA LEU A 437 15.01 22.76 5.46
C LEU A 437 14.72 21.69 4.42
N GLU A 438 13.63 21.87 3.67
CA GLU A 438 13.19 20.95 2.64
C GLU A 438 13.01 21.66 1.30
N ILE A 439 13.84 21.31 0.34
CA ILE A 439 13.87 21.85 -1.01
C ILE A 439 13.76 20.67 -1.96
N ARG A 440 12.83 20.73 -2.91
CA ARG A 440 12.59 19.67 -3.89
C ARG A 440 12.15 20.31 -5.19
N ASP A 441 12.61 19.78 -6.31
CA ASP A 441 12.33 20.27 -7.67
C ASP A 441 12.70 21.76 -7.84
N ALA A 442 13.88 22.13 -7.33
CA ALA A 442 14.43 23.49 -7.47
C ALA A 442 15.53 23.52 -8.54
N HIS A 443 16.00 24.71 -8.91
CA HIS A 443 17.13 24.87 -9.84
C HIS A 443 18.29 25.60 -9.15
N LEU A 444 18.67 25.13 -7.96
CA LEU A 444 19.72 25.74 -7.16
C LEU A 444 21.12 25.39 -7.68
N THR A 445 21.93 26.40 -7.97
CA THR A 445 23.35 26.15 -8.28
C THR A 445 24.18 25.89 -7.02
N SER A 446 23.78 26.48 -5.89
CA SER A 446 24.41 26.36 -4.58
C SER A 446 23.42 26.75 -3.48
N ILE A 447 23.75 26.37 -2.24
CA ILE A 447 23.02 26.74 -1.03
C ILE A 447 24.02 26.78 0.13
N ASP A 448 23.99 27.84 0.92
CA ASP A 448 24.83 27.98 2.11
C ASP A 448 23.98 27.74 3.36
N VAL A 449 24.30 26.67 4.09
CA VAL A 449 23.66 26.29 5.35
C VAL A 449 24.56 26.49 6.57
N SER A 450 25.69 27.21 6.41
CA SER A 450 26.69 27.42 7.46
C SER A 450 26.17 28.20 8.67
N ASN A 451 25.18 29.06 8.46
CA ASN A 451 24.54 29.88 9.50
C ASN A 451 23.32 29.21 10.16
N ASN A 452 23.06 27.93 9.87
CA ASN A 452 21.91 27.18 10.41
C ASN A 452 22.37 26.03 11.33
N PRO A 453 23.02 26.31 12.48
CA PRO A 453 23.63 25.30 13.35
C PRO A 453 22.61 24.37 14.03
N ASN A 454 21.33 24.77 14.05
CA ASN A 454 20.23 24.01 14.64
C ASN A 454 19.58 22.99 13.69
N LEU A 455 20.02 22.91 12.43
CA LEU A 455 19.46 21.96 11.47
C LEU A 455 19.55 20.52 11.96
N GLU A 456 18.40 19.88 12.11
CA GLU A 456 18.23 18.46 12.40
C GLU A 456 17.85 17.66 11.15
N LYS A 457 17.14 18.28 10.21
CA LYS A 457 16.79 17.70 8.91
C LYS A 457 17.14 18.64 7.77
N LEU A 458 17.94 18.14 6.83
CA LEU A 458 18.25 18.82 5.58
C LEU A 458 17.88 17.92 4.41
N GLU A 459 16.98 18.38 3.57
CA GLU A 459 16.55 17.68 2.38
C GLU A 459 16.61 18.62 1.18
N ILE A 460 17.45 18.27 0.21
CA ILE A 460 17.61 19.02 -1.04
C ILE A 460 17.57 18.02 -2.18
N ARG A 461 16.42 17.89 -2.84
CA ARG A 461 16.24 16.96 -3.95
C ARG A 461 16.15 17.66 -5.29
N ASP A 462 16.75 17.03 -6.29
CA ASP A 462 16.57 17.41 -7.70
C ASP A 462 16.88 18.89 -7.93
N ALA A 463 17.95 19.38 -7.28
CA ALA A 463 18.28 20.80 -7.24
C ALA A 463 19.46 21.18 -8.15
N HIS A 464 20.15 20.21 -8.75
CA HIS A 464 21.39 20.38 -9.54
C HIS A 464 22.64 20.84 -8.76
N LEU A 465 22.67 20.65 -7.44
CA LEU A 465 23.84 20.98 -6.63
C LEU A 465 25.08 20.20 -7.06
N THR A 466 26.23 20.86 -7.10
CA THR A 466 27.54 20.20 -7.37
C THR A 466 28.34 19.93 -6.10
N SER A 467 27.99 20.60 -5.00
CA SER A 467 28.60 20.44 -3.68
C SER A 467 27.62 20.90 -2.60
N ILE A 468 27.86 20.45 -1.37
CA ILE A 468 27.16 20.90 -0.17
C ILE A 468 28.15 20.84 1.00
N ASP A 469 28.20 21.90 1.80
CA ASP A 469 28.96 21.93 3.05
C ASP A 469 28.01 21.83 4.24
N VAL A 470 28.10 20.72 4.98
CA VAL A 470 27.29 20.45 6.18
C VAL A 470 28.13 20.50 7.48
N SER A 471 29.33 21.09 7.42
CA SER A 471 30.30 21.06 8.51
C SER A 471 29.85 21.82 9.77
N ASN A 472 28.95 22.80 9.62
CA ASN A 472 28.38 23.56 10.74
C ASN A 472 27.10 22.93 11.30
N ASN A 473 26.50 21.96 10.62
CA ASN A 473 25.18 21.40 10.97
C ASN A 473 25.33 20.13 11.81
N LYS A 474 25.98 20.26 12.98
CA LYS A 474 26.35 19.14 13.87
C LYS A 474 25.15 18.38 14.47
N ARG A 475 23.96 18.99 14.44
CA ARG A 475 22.71 18.40 14.94
C ARG A 475 21.94 17.59 13.90
N LEU A 476 22.45 17.48 12.66
CA LEU A 476 21.78 16.72 11.60
C LEU A 476 21.57 15.26 12.02
N LYS A 477 20.29 14.87 12.03
CA LYS A 477 19.81 13.50 12.21
C LYS A 477 19.40 12.87 10.88
N SER A 478 18.94 13.69 9.93
CA SER A 478 18.52 13.25 8.60
C SER A 478 19.09 14.17 7.53
N LEU A 479 19.82 13.59 6.58
CA LEU A 479 20.37 14.29 5.42
C LEU A 479 19.98 13.58 4.13
N SER A 480 19.34 14.29 3.22
CA SER A 480 18.99 13.81 1.89
C SER A 480 19.42 14.82 0.82
N VAL A 481 20.30 14.41 -0.07
CA VAL A 481 20.74 15.20 -1.24
C VAL A 481 20.47 14.48 -2.56
N TYR A 482 19.36 13.72 -2.60
CA TYR A 482 18.94 12.91 -3.74
C TYR A 482 18.88 13.71 -5.06
N GLY A 483 19.30 13.13 -6.17
CA GLY A 483 19.07 13.71 -7.50
C GLY A 483 19.88 14.99 -7.76
N ASN A 484 21.12 15.06 -7.26
CA ASN A 484 22.02 16.18 -7.51
C ASN A 484 23.24 15.74 -8.32
N ASN A 485 24.19 16.65 -8.52
CA ASN A 485 25.44 16.43 -9.24
C ASN A 485 26.65 16.43 -8.27
N ILE A 486 26.46 16.01 -7.02
CA ILE A 486 27.49 16.06 -5.98
C ILE A 486 28.52 14.96 -6.25
N SER A 487 29.80 15.32 -6.26
CA SER A 487 30.91 14.37 -6.51
C SER A 487 31.61 13.89 -5.23
N SER A 488 31.48 14.64 -4.14
CA SER A 488 32.01 14.29 -2.81
C SER A 488 31.21 14.99 -1.73
N ILE A 489 31.13 14.38 -0.56
CA ILE A 489 30.48 14.94 0.62
C ILE A 489 31.25 14.52 1.87
N ASP A 490 31.48 15.47 2.77
CA ASP A 490 32.06 15.21 4.09
C ASP A 490 30.95 15.25 5.15
N VAL A 491 30.69 14.11 5.78
CA VAL A 491 29.72 13.95 6.87
C VAL A 491 30.37 13.59 8.21
N SER A 492 31.69 13.75 8.33
CA SER A 492 32.48 13.30 9.49
C SER A 492 32.07 13.98 10.80
N VAL A 493 31.59 15.23 10.73
CA VAL A 493 31.13 15.99 11.91
C VAL A 493 29.66 15.74 12.27
N ASN A 494 28.87 15.19 11.33
CA ASN A 494 27.44 14.93 11.52
C ASN A 494 27.24 13.57 12.23
N THR A 495 27.84 13.44 13.41
CA THR A 495 27.88 12.21 14.22
C THR A 495 26.51 11.77 14.75
N GLU A 496 25.52 12.68 14.71
CA GLU A 496 24.12 12.42 15.09
C GLU A 496 23.26 11.86 13.95
N LEU A 497 23.81 11.67 12.74
CA LEU A 497 23.07 11.14 11.60
C LEU A 497 22.49 9.75 11.88
N GLU A 498 21.17 9.65 11.75
CA GLU A 498 20.39 8.40 11.79
C GLU A 498 19.94 7.97 10.38
N GLU A 499 19.76 8.92 9.47
CA GLU A 499 19.35 8.69 8.09
C GLU A 499 20.21 9.48 7.12
N LEU A 500 20.80 8.79 6.14
CA LEU A 500 21.57 9.41 5.05
C LEU A 500 21.10 8.88 3.70
N SER A 501 20.72 9.80 2.82
CA SER A 501 20.33 9.51 1.44
C SER A 501 21.13 10.41 0.49
N ILE A 502 22.10 9.81 -0.20
CA ILE A 502 22.91 10.51 -1.20
C ILE A 502 22.64 9.97 -2.62
N SER A 503 21.56 9.22 -2.80
CA SER A 503 21.27 8.53 -4.05
C SER A 503 21.18 9.47 -5.27
N SER A 504 21.47 8.96 -6.46
CA SER A 504 21.46 9.70 -7.73
C SER A 504 22.36 10.93 -7.68
N ASN A 505 23.66 10.68 -7.52
CA ASN A 505 24.74 11.68 -7.50
C ASN A 505 25.97 11.13 -8.24
N GLN A 506 27.11 11.83 -8.14
CA GLN A 506 28.38 11.45 -8.78
C GLN A 506 29.43 11.04 -7.73
N ILE A 507 29.02 10.55 -6.57
CA ILE A 507 29.90 10.24 -5.45
C ILE A 507 30.66 8.95 -5.72
N THR A 508 31.99 9.03 -5.66
CA THR A 508 32.90 7.90 -5.93
C THR A 508 33.47 7.27 -4.67
N SER A 509 33.41 7.96 -3.54
CA SER A 509 33.82 7.44 -2.23
C SER A 509 33.07 8.16 -1.11
N LEU A 510 32.85 7.45 -0.01
CA LEU A 510 32.13 7.96 1.15
C LEU A 510 32.74 7.37 2.43
N ASP A 511 33.16 8.22 3.35
CA ASP A 511 33.59 7.81 4.69
C ASP A 511 32.44 7.96 5.69
N LEU A 512 32.03 6.84 6.30
CA LEU A 512 30.96 6.78 7.29
C LEU A 512 31.47 6.37 8.68
N SER A 513 32.78 6.45 8.92
CA SER A 513 33.42 5.96 10.15
C SER A 513 32.91 6.64 11.43
N TRP A 514 32.38 7.86 11.32
CA TRP A 514 31.90 8.68 12.43
C TRP A 514 30.38 8.69 12.57
N ASN A 515 29.64 8.15 11.60
CA ASN A 515 28.17 8.16 11.58
C ASN A 515 27.61 6.86 12.19
N THR A 516 28.07 6.52 13.40
CA THR A 516 27.76 5.23 14.05
C THR A 516 26.30 5.08 14.46
N LYS A 517 25.53 6.17 14.46
CA LYS A 517 24.08 6.20 14.75
C LYS A 517 23.19 5.90 13.54
N LEU A 518 23.76 5.72 12.34
CA LEU A 518 23.00 5.44 11.13
C LEU A 518 22.13 4.17 11.28
N LYS A 519 20.84 4.34 10.96
CA LYS A 519 19.81 3.30 10.88
C LYS A 519 19.41 3.04 9.44
N LYS A 520 19.38 4.09 8.60
CA LYS A 520 19.05 4.01 7.17
C LYS A 520 20.12 4.66 6.33
N LEU A 521 20.61 3.92 5.34
CA LEU A 521 21.58 4.42 4.37
C LEU A 521 21.12 4.10 2.95
N ARG A 522 21.06 5.13 2.11
CA ARG A 522 20.76 5.02 0.68
C ARG A 522 21.86 5.69 -0.14
N VAL A 523 22.52 4.90 -0.97
CA VAL A 523 23.65 5.33 -1.82
C VAL A 523 23.44 4.96 -3.28
N ASP A 524 22.19 4.75 -3.67
CA ASP A 524 21.81 4.26 -4.99
C ASP A 524 22.32 5.18 -6.10
N GLU A 525 22.58 4.65 -7.28
CA GLU A 525 22.99 5.42 -8.46
C GLU A 525 24.19 6.35 -8.20
N ASN A 526 25.21 5.83 -7.53
CA ASN A 526 26.49 6.51 -7.34
C ASN A 526 27.65 5.61 -7.78
N PRO A 527 28.68 6.12 -8.47
CA PRO A 527 29.81 5.31 -8.94
C PRO A 527 30.82 4.93 -7.82
N LEU A 528 30.35 4.37 -6.70
CA LEU A 528 31.14 4.11 -5.49
C LEU A 528 32.21 3.02 -5.63
N SER A 529 31.94 1.96 -6.40
CA SER A 529 32.80 0.75 -6.54
C SER A 529 33.00 -0.09 -5.26
N THR A 530 33.05 0.55 -4.09
CA THR A 530 33.14 -0.05 -2.75
C THR A 530 32.48 0.87 -1.72
N ILE A 531 32.07 0.30 -0.59
CA ILE A 531 31.55 1.04 0.55
C ILE A 531 31.89 0.32 1.85
N ASN A 532 32.39 1.05 2.84
CA ASN A 532 32.70 0.50 4.15
C ASN A 532 31.64 0.96 5.17
N ILE A 533 30.80 0.03 5.60
CA ILE A 533 29.74 0.27 6.59
C ILE A 533 29.94 -0.53 7.89
N THR A 534 31.16 -1.03 8.12
CA THR A 534 31.47 -1.90 9.26
C THR A 534 31.34 -1.22 10.63
N LYS A 535 31.32 0.12 10.67
CA LYS A 535 31.11 0.94 11.88
C LYS A 535 29.65 1.30 12.11
N ASN A 536 28.79 1.17 11.10
CA ASN A 536 27.38 1.56 11.16
C ASN A 536 26.53 0.36 11.62
N THR A 537 26.86 -0.18 12.80
CA THR A 537 26.26 -1.42 13.34
C THR A 537 24.77 -1.29 13.66
N GLY A 538 24.26 -0.06 13.73
CA GLY A 538 22.85 0.27 13.91
C GLY A 538 21.98 0.16 12.64
N LEU A 539 22.56 -0.11 11.46
CA LEU A 539 21.82 -0.14 10.21
C LEU A 539 20.72 -1.22 10.22
N THR A 540 19.49 -0.79 9.95
CA THR A 540 18.32 -1.65 9.71
C THR A 540 17.93 -1.69 8.23
N THR A 541 18.30 -0.66 7.47
CA THR A 541 18.03 -0.54 6.03
C THR A 541 19.27 -0.04 5.31
N PHE A 542 19.69 -0.79 4.29
CA PHE A 542 20.78 -0.38 3.41
C PHE A 542 20.40 -0.62 1.95
N THR A 543 20.45 0.46 1.15
CA THR A 543 20.21 0.40 -0.30
C THR A 543 21.42 0.95 -1.07
N CYS A 544 21.82 0.21 -2.11
CA CYS A 544 22.93 0.54 -3.00
C CYS A 544 22.65 0.07 -4.43
N TYR A 545 21.44 0.33 -4.93
CA TYR A 545 21.06 0.04 -6.32
C TYR A 545 22.03 0.70 -7.30
N ASN A 546 22.53 -0.05 -8.29
CA ASN A 546 23.35 0.47 -9.38
C ASN A 546 24.55 1.33 -8.92
N ALA A 547 25.31 0.85 -7.92
CA ALA A 547 26.41 1.59 -7.30
C ALA A 547 27.82 1.13 -7.76
N ASN A 548 27.88 0.27 -8.78
CA ASN A 548 29.09 -0.37 -9.28
C ASN A 548 29.87 -1.20 -8.23
N ILE A 549 29.23 -1.62 -7.14
CA ILE A 549 29.91 -2.31 -6.03
C ILE A 549 30.39 -3.69 -6.48
N THR A 550 31.65 -4.00 -6.21
CA THR A 550 32.28 -5.29 -6.58
C THR A 550 32.36 -6.28 -5.41
N SER A 551 32.40 -5.76 -4.18
CA SER A 551 32.37 -6.55 -2.94
C SER A 551 31.63 -5.79 -1.85
N LEU A 552 30.86 -6.49 -1.03
CA LEU A 552 30.09 -5.90 0.06
C LEU A 552 30.30 -6.68 1.35
N ASP A 553 30.91 -6.04 2.36
CA ASP A 553 31.03 -6.57 3.72
C ASP A 553 29.97 -5.95 4.63
N ILE A 554 29.02 -6.77 5.04
CA ILE A 554 27.93 -6.43 5.96
C ILE A 554 28.03 -7.22 7.28
N SER A 555 29.15 -7.89 7.56
CA SER A 555 29.27 -8.83 8.68
C SER A 555 28.94 -8.22 10.06
N ASN A 556 29.17 -6.91 10.24
CA ASN A 556 28.86 -6.17 11.47
C ASN A 556 27.45 -5.55 11.51
N ASN A 557 26.72 -5.52 10.39
CA ASN A 557 25.40 -4.91 10.29
C ASN A 557 24.31 -5.95 10.61
N THR A 558 24.38 -6.55 11.81
CA THR A 558 23.53 -7.68 12.23
C THR A 558 22.06 -7.30 12.47
N LEU A 559 21.75 -6.00 12.45
CA LEU A 559 20.39 -5.46 12.63
C LEU A 559 19.65 -5.22 11.31
N LEU A 560 20.27 -5.48 10.15
CA LEU A 560 19.63 -5.29 8.85
C LEU A 560 18.35 -6.13 8.74
N GLU A 561 17.26 -5.45 8.42
CA GLU A 561 15.97 -6.02 8.05
C GLU A 561 15.73 -5.92 6.54
N VAL A 562 16.32 -4.92 5.89
CA VAL A 562 16.21 -4.66 4.44
C VAL A 562 17.60 -4.46 3.85
N LEU A 563 17.94 -5.27 2.84
CA LEU A 563 19.13 -5.12 2.01
C LEU A 563 18.72 -5.08 0.54
N ASP A 564 18.99 -3.95 -0.11
CA ASP A 564 18.72 -3.72 -1.53
C ASP A 564 20.05 -3.40 -2.22
N CYS A 565 20.61 -4.38 -2.94
CA CYS A 565 21.90 -4.25 -3.64
C CYS A 565 21.87 -4.64 -5.14
N PRO A 566 20.81 -4.30 -5.90
CA PRO A 566 20.61 -4.74 -7.26
C PRO A 566 21.52 -4.02 -8.25
N TYR A 567 21.74 -4.65 -9.41
CA TYR A 567 22.53 -4.09 -10.52
C TYR A 567 23.95 -3.65 -10.11
N ASN A 568 24.59 -4.47 -9.26
CA ASN A 568 25.99 -4.32 -8.92
C ASN A 568 26.83 -5.41 -9.62
N GLN A 569 28.09 -5.55 -9.22
CA GLN A 569 29.03 -6.50 -9.80
C GLN A 569 29.45 -7.57 -8.78
N LEU A 570 28.61 -7.85 -7.78
CA LEU A 570 28.90 -8.80 -6.71
C LEU A 570 29.03 -10.22 -7.27
N THR A 571 30.14 -10.90 -6.97
CA THR A 571 30.32 -12.33 -7.27
C THR A 571 29.93 -13.23 -6.10
N THR A 572 29.93 -12.68 -4.89
CA THR A 572 29.55 -13.36 -3.64
C THR A 572 28.80 -12.38 -2.74
N LEU A 573 27.87 -12.90 -1.94
CA LEU A 573 27.15 -12.14 -0.94
C LEU A 573 26.96 -13.02 0.32
N ASP A 574 27.66 -12.68 1.40
CA ASP A 574 27.50 -13.37 2.69
C ASP A 574 26.50 -12.60 3.56
N ILE A 575 25.34 -13.19 3.77
CA ILE A 575 24.23 -12.68 4.60
C ILE A 575 24.01 -13.52 5.86
N SER A 576 24.98 -14.38 6.22
CA SER A 576 24.84 -15.34 7.32
C SER A 576 24.68 -14.69 8.70
N LYS A 577 25.08 -13.42 8.83
CA LYS A 577 24.96 -12.62 10.07
C LYS A 577 23.70 -11.76 10.11
N GLN A 578 23.01 -11.59 8.99
CA GLN A 578 21.79 -10.80 8.87
C GLN A 578 20.56 -11.63 9.26
N THR A 579 20.55 -12.16 10.47
CA THR A 579 19.49 -13.08 10.94
C THR A 579 18.12 -12.40 11.10
N LYS A 580 18.06 -11.06 11.03
CA LYS A 580 16.82 -10.26 11.05
C LYS A 580 16.29 -9.87 9.67
N LEU A 581 16.97 -10.28 8.60
CA LEU A 581 16.64 -9.88 7.23
C LEU A 581 15.24 -10.39 6.85
N LYS A 582 14.39 -9.46 6.41
CA LYS A 582 13.02 -9.69 5.91
C LYS A 582 12.95 -9.50 4.41
N ASN A 583 13.72 -8.56 3.87
CA ASN A 583 13.71 -8.22 2.46
C ASN A 583 15.14 -8.25 1.91
N LEU A 584 15.36 -9.08 0.89
CA LEU A 584 16.60 -9.13 0.13
C LEU A 584 16.32 -8.91 -1.34
N ASP A 585 16.91 -7.85 -1.90
CA ASP A 585 17.07 -7.69 -3.33
C ASP A 585 18.57 -7.68 -3.69
N CYS A 586 18.97 -8.63 -4.52
CA CYS A 586 20.32 -8.78 -5.05
C CYS A 586 20.30 -9.08 -6.55
N GLN A 587 19.22 -8.70 -7.25
CA GLN A 587 19.07 -8.97 -8.68
C GLN A 587 20.17 -8.31 -9.52
N GLY A 588 20.43 -8.84 -10.72
CA GLY A 588 21.36 -8.19 -11.67
C GLY A 588 22.81 -8.14 -11.19
N ASN A 589 23.24 -9.13 -10.40
CA ASN A 589 24.62 -9.29 -9.95
C ASN A 589 25.29 -10.46 -10.71
N ARG A 590 26.45 -10.93 -10.23
CA ARG A 590 27.20 -12.06 -10.80
C ARG A 590 27.31 -13.22 -9.80
N LEU A 591 26.31 -13.38 -8.93
CA LEU A 591 26.31 -14.40 -7.88
C LEU A 591 26.21 -15.79 -8.50
N THR A 592 27.11 -16.70 -8.11
CA THR A 592 27.06 -18.12 -8.51
C THR A 592 26.37 -19.01 -7.47
N SER A 593 26.27 -18.52 -6.23
CA SER A 593 25.61 -19.18 -5.11
C SER A 593 25.03 -18.13 -4.17
N LEU A 594 23.93 -18.46 -3.51
CA LEU A 594 23.31 -17.63 -2.49
C LEU A 594 22.81 -18.54 -1.35
N ASP A 595 23.36 -18.37 -0.14
CA ASP A 595 22.93 -19.09 1.05
C ASP A 595 22.01 -18.19 1.89
N VAL A 596 20.72 -18.54 1.93
CA VAL A 596 19.69 -17.84 2.72
C VAL A 596 19.29 -18.61 3.99
N SER A 597 20.03 -19.67 4.35
CA SER A 597 19.64 -20.61 5.43
C SER A 597 19.58 -19.98 6.82
N LYS A 598 20.28 -18.86 7.04
CA LYS A 598 20.29 -18.11 8.32
C LYS A 598 19.24 -17.01 8.39
N ASN A 599 18.62 -16.66 7.27
CA ASN A 599 17.67 -15.56 7.16
C ASN A 599 16.25 -16.10 7.33
N THR A 600 15.95 -16.70 8.48
CA THR A 600 14.69 -17.43 8.71
C THR A 600 13.43 -16.55 8.70
N TYR A 601 13.60 -15.23 8.83
CA TYR A 601 12.53 -14.23 8.75
C TYR A 601 12.35 -13.63 7.35
N LEU A 602 13.03 -14.18 6.33
CA LEU A 602 12.96 -13.66 4.97
C LEU A 602 11.54 -13.82 4.40
N GLN A 603 10.98 -12.72 3.93
CA GLN A 603 9.62 -12.60 3.40
C GLN A 603 9.62 -12.34 1.89
N THR A 604 10.56 -11.53 1.42
CA THR A 604 10.75 -11.25 -0.01
C THR A 604 12.18 -11.54 -0.42
N LEU A 605 12.36 -12.30 -1.50
CA LEU A 605 13.66 -12.61 -2.09
C LEU A 605 13.64 -12.32 -3.59
N SER A 606 14.41 -11.31 -4.00
CA SER A 606 14.73 -11.03 -5.40
C SER A 606 16.20 -11.35 -5.66
N CYS A 607 16.45 -12.37 -6.47
CA CYS A 607 17.79 -12.80 -6.88
C CYS A 607 17.88 -13.08 -8.39
N PHE A 608 16.93 -12.55 -9.17
CA PHE A 608 16.89 -12.78 -10.62
C PHE A 608 18.08 -12.11 -11.34
N SER A 609 18.36 -12.54 -12.57
CA SER A 609 19.51 -12.05 -13.35
C SER A 609 20.83 -12.21 -12.60
N ASN A 610 21.09 -13.43 -12.14
CA ASN A 610 22.36 -13.87 -11.55
C ASN A 610 22.87 -15.12 -12.29
N GLN A 611 23.81 -15.87 -11.71
CA GLN A 611 24.37 -17.09 -12.28
C GLN A 611 24.15 -18.30 -11.35
N LEU A 612 23.09 -18.28 -10.55
CA LEU A 612 22.79 -19.31 -9.55
C LEU A 612 22.48 -20.65 -10.23
N THR A 613 23.16 -21.72 -9.82
CA THR A 613 22.88 -23.09 -10.30
C THR A 613 21.94 -23.87 -9.38
N SER A 614 21.78 -23.41 -8.15
CA SER A 614 20.91 -23.97 -7.13
C SER A 614 20.46 -22.87 -6.18
N LEU A 615 19.26 -23.01 -5.62
CA LEU A 615 18.72 -22.13 -4.59
C LEU A 615 17.94 -22.97 -3.58
N ASP A 616 18.36 -22.94 -2.32
CA ASP A 616 17.67 -23.62 -1.22
C ASP A 616 16.94 -22.58 -0.36
N VAL A 617 15.62 -22.63 -0.38
CA VAL A 617 14.71 -21.75 0.39
C VAL A 617 13.98 -22.51 1.50
N SER A 618 14.43 -23.73 1.84
CA SER A 618 13.76 -24.60 2.80
C SER A 618 13.73 -24.06 4.24
N SER A 619 14.66 -23.17 4.57
CA SER A 619 14.78 -22.52 5.88
C SER A 619 14.01 -21.19 5.99
N ASN A 620 13.25 -20.81 4.95
CA ASN A 620 12.60 -19.50 4.83
C ASN A 620 11.07 -19.65 4.67
N PRO A 621 10.35 -20.19 5.68
CA PRO A 621 8.93 -20.55 5.56
C PRO A 621 8.01 -19.35 5.29
N ASP A 622 8.44 -18.14 5.66
CA ASP A 622 7.67 -16.90 5.56
C ASP A 622 7.80 -16.19 4.20
N ILE A 623 8.57 -16.74 3.25
CA ILE A 623 8.66 -16.18 1.90
C ILE A 623 7.28 -16.22 1.24
N TYR A 624 6.75 -15.04 0.94
CA TYR A 624 5.53 -14.86 0.15
C TYR A 624 5.82 -14.38 -1.28
N TRP A 625 7.01 -13.80 -1.51
CA TRP A 625 7.43 -13.28 -2.81
C TRP A 625 8.83 -13.76 -3.18
N LEU A 626 8.93 -14.63 -4.20
CA LEU A 626 10.19 -15.18 -4.68
C LEU A 626 10.42 -14.88 -6.17
N ARG A 627 11.47 -14.12 -6.48
CA ARG A 627 11.94 -13.86 -7.85
C ARG A 627 13.34 -14.42 -8.05
N CYS A 628 13.43 -15.48 -8.84
CA CYS A 628 14.68 -16.18 -9.13
C CYS A 628 14.88 -16.43 -10.63
N SER A 629 14.15 -15.70 -11.47
CA SER A 629 14.25 -15.75 -12.93
C SER A 629 15.66 -15.44 -13.45
N ASN A 630 15.93 -15.79 -14.71
CA ASN A 630 17.20 -15.50 -15.39
C ASN A 630 18.42 -15.93 -14.55
N ASN A 631 18.44 -17.23 -14.24
CA ASN A 631 19.52 -17.92 -13.53
C ASN A 631 19.81 -19.25 -14.27
N ARG A 632 20.48 -20.20 -13.62
CA ARG A 632 20.80 -21.53 -14.18
C ARG A 632 20.26 -22.66 -13.30
N LEU A 633 19.13 -22.41 -12.61
CA LEU A 633 18.53 -23.37 -11.69
C LEU A 633 18.02 -24.58 -12.47
N ARG A 634 18.36 -25.78 -12.01
CA ARG A 634 17.86 -27.05 -12.58
C ARG A 634 16.74 -27.68 -11.76
N LEU A 635 16.60 -27.25 -10.51
CA LEU A 635 15.60 -27.68 -9.56
C LEU A 635 15.30 -26.52 -8.62
N LEU A 636 14.08 -26.48 -8.12
CA LEU A 636 13.66 -25.58 -7.06
C LEU A 636 12.58 -26.29 -6.24
N ASP A 637 12.80 -26.40 -4.93
CA ASP A 637 11.82 -26.94 -3.99
C ASP A 637 11.28 -25.80 -3.13
N VAL A 638 9.98 -25.51 -3.26
CA VAL A 638 9.27 -24.52 -2.45
C VAL A 638 8.31 -25.15 -1.43
N SER A 639 8.51 -26.42 -1.09
CA SER A 639 7.61 -27.19 -0.23
C SER A 639 7.51 -26.63 1.19
N LYS A 640 8.49 -25.83 1.65
CA LYS A 640 8.50 -25.19 2.96
C LYS A 640 7.91 -23.78 2.96
N ASN A 641 7.80 -23.13 1.80
CA ASN A 641 7.34 -21.75 1.65
C ASN A 641 5.81 -21.73 1.52
N LYS A 642 5.11 -22.02 2.62
CA LYS A 642 3.64 -22.16 2.61
C LYS A 642 2.89 -20.85 2.37
N SER A 643 3.56 -19.73 2.65
CA SER A 643 3.04 -18.38 2.42
C SER A 643 3.28 -17.87 1.00
N LEU A 644 3.85 -18.69 0.09
CA LEU A 644 4.20 -18.25 -1.26
C LEU A 644 2.96 -17.82 -2.06
N GLU A 645 2.93 -16.56 -2.47
CA GLU A 645 1.87 -15.95 -3.27
C GLU A 645 2.34 -15.61 -4.68
N CYS A 646 3.62 -15.27 -4.82
CA CYS A 646 4.29 -14.94 -6.08
C CYS A 646 5.57 -15.75 -6.26
N LEU A 647 5.71 -16.37 -7.44
CA LEU A 647 6.91 -17.06 -7.87
C LEU A 647 7.26 -16.66 -9.31
N GLU A 648 8.45 -16.11 -9.51
CA GLU A 648 9.03 -15.90 -10.84
C GLU A 648 10.28 -16.77 -10.97
N VAL A 649 10.26 -17.70 -11.93
CA VAL A 649 11.33 -18.70 -12.16
C VAL A 649 11.68 -18.85 -13.64
N ASP A 650 11.10 -18.06 -14.54
CA ASP A 650 11.41 -18.09 -15.97
C ASP A 650 12.90 -17.87 -16.27
N ARG A 651 13.35 -18.31 -17.44
CA ARG A 651 14.75 -18.25 -17.87
C ARG A 651 15.69 -18.96 -16.88
N ASN A 652 15.33 -20.18 -16.54
CA ASN A 652 16.17 -21.13 -15.81
C ASN A 652 16.33 -22.41 -16.66
N ASN A 653 16.79 -23.51 -16.07
CA ASN A 653 16.98 -24.80 -16.72
C ASN A 653 16.11 -25.90 -16.07
N ILE A 654 14.87 -25.57 -15.67
CA ILE A 654 13.94 -26.48 -15.01
C ILE A 654 13.04 -27.15 -16.07
N GLU A 655 13.25 -28.45 -16.28
CA GLU A 655 12.51 -29.23 -17.29
C GLU A 655 12.22 -30.65 -16.80
N GLY A 656 11.32 -31.35 -17.50
CA GLY A 656 10.99 -32.75 -17.22
C GLY A 656 10.53 -32.99 -15.78
N SER A 657 11.12 -34.00 -15.12
CA SER A 657 10.76 -34.35 -13.74
C SER A 657 11.08 -33.27 -12.72
N ALA A 658 12.05 -32.40 -12.99
CA ALA A 658 12.36 -31.29 -12.07
C ALA A 658 11.24 -30.23 -12.06
N MET A 659 10.56 -30.04 -13.19
CA MET A 659 9.35 -29.21 -13.25
C MET A 659 8.19 -29.90 -12.51
N ASP A 660 8.05 -31.22 -12.62
CA ASP A 660 7.06 -31.98 -11.84
C ASP A 660 7.29 -31.86 -10.32
N ASP A 661 8.55 -31.90 -9.88
CA ASP A 661 8.95 -31.73 -8.48
C ASP A 661 8.63 -30.30 -7.99
N LEU A 662 8.97 -29.27 -8.77
CA LEU A 662 8.63 -27.88 -8.46
C LEU A 662 7.10 -27.73 -8.30
N ILE A 663 6.33 -28.21 -9.28
CA ILE A 663 4.85 -28.14 -9.24
C ILE A 663 4.30 -28.88 -8.04
N SER A 664 4.85 -30.06 -7.72
CA SER A 664 4.47 -30.85 -6.54
C SER A 664 4.74 -30.10 -5.24
N SER A 665 5.82 -29.32 -5.18
CA SER A 665 6.21 -28.51 -4.02
C SER A 665 5.36 -27.25 -3.82
N LEU A 666 4.73 -26.70 -4.88
CA LEU A 666 3.89 -25.50 -4.80
C LEU A 666 2.79 -25.62 -3.73
N PRO A 667 2.58 -24.59 -2.89
CA PRO A 667 1.45 -24.57 -1.96
C PRO A 667 0.13 -24.45 -2.73
N ARG A 668 -0.98 -24.84 -2.08
CA ARG A 668 -2.32 -24.57 -2.64
C ARG A 668 -2.69 -23.14 -2.32
N VAL A 669 -2.99 -22.35 -3.34
CA VAL A 669 -3.45 -20.96 -3.18
C VAL A 669 -4.96 -20.90 -3.45
N GLY A 670 -5.69 -20.23 -2.56
CA GLY A 670 -7.04 -19.75 -2.88
C GLY A 670 -6.97 -18.73 -4.02
N SER A 671 -8.07 -18.54 -4.76
CA SER A 671 -8.15 -17.67 -5.94
C SER A 671 -7.31 -16.38 -5.84
N PRO A 672 -6.66 -15.93 -6.94
CA PRO A 672 -5.87 -14.70 -6.97
C PRO A 672 -6.64 -13.53 -6.39
N THR A 673 -6.14 -12.96 -5.30
CA THR A 673 -6.62 -11.66 -4.87
C THR A 673 -5.65 -10.60 -5.37
N ILE A 674 -6.21 -9.66 -6.11
CA ILE A 674 -5.49 -8.54 -6.69
C ILE A 674 -5.14 -7.58 -5.55
N MET A 675 -3.84 -7.34 -5.35
CA MET A 675 -3.32 -6.28 -4.49
C MET A 675 -2.43 -5.37 -5.34
N GLY A 676 -2.78 -4.08 -5.42
CA GLY A 676 -1.83 -3.02 -5.78
C GLY A 676 -1.36 -2.90 -7.24
N GLY A 677 -2.08 -3.46 -8.22
CA GLY A 677 -1.86 -3.13 -9.64
C GLY A 677 -0.62 -3.73 -10.32
N ASN A 678 0.18 -4.56 -9.64
CA ASN A 678 1.25 -5.35 -10.27
C ASN A 678 0.98 -6.84 -10.08
N GLU A 679 0.43 -7.49 -11.10
CA GLU A 679 0.15 -8.93 -11.10
C GLU A 679 1.46 -9.73 -11.11
N CYS A 680 1.75 -10.53 -10.08
CA CYS A 680 2.63 -11.69 -10.24
C CYS A 680 2.05 -12.93 -9.56
N LYS A 681 1.64 -13.86 -10.41
CA LYS A 681 1.46 -15.27 -10.11
C LYS A 681 2.31 -16.08 -11.09
N PHE A 682 2.63 -17.30 -10.70
CA PHE A 682 3.68 -18.17 -11.24
C PHE A 682 4.19 -17.83 -12.66
N VAL A 683 5.22 -16.99 -12.77
CA VAL A 683 5.90 -16.72 -14.04
C VAL A 683 6.90 -17.84 -14.28
N VAL A 684 6.58 -18.71 -15.23
CA VAL A 684 7.27 -20.01 -15.40
C VAL A 684 8.17 -20.06 -16.63
N VAL A 685 7.83 -19.30 -17.67
CA VAL A 685 8.57 -19.25 -18.93
C VAL A 685 8.61 -17.84 -19.53
N GLY A 686 9.52 -17.57 -20.45
CA GLY A 686 9.55 -16.42 -21.35
C GLY A 686 9.79 -16.83 -22.82
N ASP A 687 9.79 -15.86 -23.74
CA ASP A 687 9.93 -16.14 -25.19
C ASP A 687 11.39 -16.14 -25.68
N TYR A 688 12.32 -15.59 -24.89
CA TYR A 688 13.72 -15.39 -25.28
C TYR A 688 14.66 -15.96 -24.23
N ASP A 689 15.70 -16.68 -24.69
CA ASP A 689 16.71 -17.33 -23.85
C ASP A 689 16.11 -18.21 -22.73
N GLU A 690 14.94 -18.79 -22.99
CA GLU A 690 14.22 -19.66 -22.08
C GLU A 690 14.69 -21.12 -22.23
N CYS A 691 14.98 -21.77 -21.11
CA CYS A 691 15.36 -23.18 -21.06
C CYS A 691 14.52 -23.99 -20.05
N ASN A 692 13.57 -23.36 -19.37
CA ASN A 692 12.51 -24.07 -18.66
C ASN A 692 11.55 -24.70 -19.67
N VAL A 693 11.03 -25.88 -19.32
CA VAL A 693 9.98 -26.55 -20.09
C VAL A 693 8.81 -26.83 -19.17
N CYS A 694 7.66 -26.19 -19.45
CA CYS A 694 6.42 -26.42 -18.75
C CYS A 694 5.33 -26.85 -19.75
N THR A 695 4.96 -28.12 -19.70
CA THR A 695 4.01 -28.72 -20.65
C THR A 695 2.56 -28.34 -20.36
N THR A 696 1.66 -28.57 -21.33
CA THR A 696 0.20 -28.41 -21.14
C THR A 696 -0.34 -29.22 -19.96
N ILE A 697 0.18 -30.42 -19.70
CA ILE A 697 -0.20 -31.27 -18.55
C ILE A 697 0.28 -30.64 -17.24
N GLN A 698 1.52 -30.15 -17.21
CA GLN A 698 2.09 -29.47 -16.05
C GLN A 698 1.36 -28.15 -15.74
N VAL A 699 0.95 -27.40 -16.77
CA VAL A 699 0.08 -26.23 -16.64
C VAL A 699 -1.26 -26.59 -16.00
N ALA A 700 -1.88 -27.71 -16.39
CA ALA A 700 -3.10 -28.17 -15.75
C ALA A 700 -2.89 -28.49 -14.26
N ALA A 701 -1.79 -29.18 -13.91
CA ALA A 701 -1.44 -29.49 -12.51
C ALA A 701 -1.15 -28.23 -11.67
N ILE A 702 -0.52 -27.21 -12.26
CA ILE A 702 -0.33 -25.88 -11.63
C ILE A 702 -1.70 -25.26 -11.30
N LYS A 703 -2.64 -25.29 -12.25
CA LYS A 703 -3.99 -24.73 -12.09
C LYS A 703 -4.81 -25.47 -11.03
N GLU A 704 -4.67 -26.79 -10.92
CA GLU A 704 -5.32 -27.57 -9.85
C GLU A 704 -4.89 -27.14 -8.44
N LYS A 705 -3.70 -26.53 -8.31
CA LYS A 705 -3.21 -25.95 -7.06
C LYS A 705 -3.62 -24.48 -6.86
N GLY A 706 -4.40 -23.90 -7.77
CA GLY A 706 -4.89 -22.52 -7.72
C GLY A 706 -3.91 -21.46 -8.25
N TRP A 707 -2.81 -21.91 -8.87
CA TRP A 707 -1.83 -21.03 -9.51
C TRP A 707 -2.22 -20.74 -10.96
N VAL A 708 -1.87 -19.55 -11.43
CA VAL A 708 -2.02 -19.17 -12.84
C VAL A 708 -0.61 -19.06 -13.41
N PRO A 709 -0.19 -19.91 -14.35
CA PRO A 709 1.12 -19.82 -14.98
C PRO A 709 1.14 -18.70 -16.02
N TYR A 710 2.19 -17.87 -16.01
CA TYR A 710 2.36 -16.76 -16.93
C TYR A 710 3.63 -16.88 -17.75
N ASN A 711 3.60 -16.27 -18.95
CA ASN A 711 4.75 -16.03 -19.79
C ASN A 711 5.26 -14.59 -19.59
N SER A 712 6.54 -14.43 -19.23
CA SER A 712 7.15 -13.13 -18.89
C SER A 712 7.30 -12.17 -20.05
N SER A 713 7.27 -12.66 -21.29
CA SER A 713 7.41 -11.82 -22.49
C SER A 713 6.09 -11.27 -23.00
N THR A 714 5.00 -12.01 -22.82
CA THR A 714 3.65 -11.58 -23.24
C THR A 714 2.80 -11.03 -22.10
N TYR A 715 3.18 -11.28 -20.85
CA TYR A 715 2.37 -11.04 -19.65
C TYR A 715 0.97 -11.67 -19.75
N LYS A 716 0.88 -12.78 -20.48
CA LYS A 716 -0.35 -13.56 -20.64
C LYS A 716 -0.21 -14.91 -19.97
N GLU A 717 -1.36 -15.49 -19.63
CA GLU A 717 -1.43 -16.85 -19.13
C GLU A 717 -0.79 -17.81 -20.14
N TYR A 718 0.13 -18.63 -19.63
CA TYR A 718 0.86 -19.59 -20.43
C TYR A 718 0.05 -20.88 -20.56
N ALA A 719 -0.31 -21.23 -21.80
CA ALA A 719 -1.10 -22.43 -22.10
C ALA A 719 -0.31 -23.74 -21.90
N GLY A 720 1.00 -23.66 -21.72
CA GLY A 720 1.90 -24.80 -21.79
C GLY A 720 2.47 -24.95 -23.19
N SER A 721 3.69 -25.47 -23.30
CA SER A 721 4.17 -25.98 -24.57
C SER A 721 3.62 -27.39 -24.75
N ASP A 722 3.10 -27.70 -25.94
CA ASP A 722 3.00 -29.10 -26.32
C ASP A 722 4.38 -29.73 -26.13
N PRO A 723 4.50 -30.92 -25.52
CA PRO A 723 5.79 -31.56 -25.36
C PRO A 723 6.40 -31.58 -26.76
N MET A 724 7.44 -30.76 -26.98
CA MET A 724 8.20 -30.83 -28.21
C MET A 724 8.64 -32.27 -28.27
N CYS A 725 8.02 -33.00 -29.19
CA CYS A 725 8.24 -34.42 -29.33
C CYS A 725 9.71 -34.54 -29.63
N ILE A 726 10.52 -34.95 -28.65
CA ILE A 726 11.96 -35.19 -28.72
C ILE A 726 12.65 -34.27 -29.74
N ASN A 727 13.39 -33.26 -29.26
CA ASN A 727 14.39 -32.56 -30.08
C ASN A 727 15.01 -33.54 -31.08
N GLY A 728 14.75 -33.26 -32.35
CA GLY A 728 14.94 -34.21 -33.43
C GLY A 728 16.33 -34.80 -33.39
N ILE A 729 16.41 -36.07 -33.04
CA ILE A 729 17.33 -36.91 -33.77
C ILE A 729 16.54 -37.34 -35.01
N LEU A 730 16.61 -36.53 -36.07
CA LEU A 730 16.70 -37.11 -37.40
C LEU A 730 17.96 -37.95 -37.36
N MET A 731 17.84 -39.22 -36.97
CA MET A 731 18.89 -40.14 -37.35
C MET A 731 18.81 -40.16 -38.86
N ASP A 732 19.93 -39.83 -39.50
CA ASP A 732 20.16 -40.19 -40.88
C ASP A 732 20.27 -41.72 -40.89
N VAL A 733 19.11 -42.38 -40.78
CA VAL A 733 19.03 -43.81 -40.88
C VAL A 733 19.18 -44.07 -42.35
N ASP A 734 20.30 -44.70 -42.70
CA ASP A 734 20.59 -45.18 -44.04
C ASP A 734 19.28 -45.70 -44.66
N LYS A 735 18.81 -45.09 -45.76
CA LYS A 735 17.47 -45.35 -46.30
C LYS A 735 17.27 -46.80 -46.71
N ASP A 736 18.38 -47.53 -46.84
CA ASP A 736 18.43 -48.95 -47.18
C ASP A 736 18.55 -49.86 -45.94
N ALA A 737 18.61 -49.29 -44.73
CA ALA A 737 18.69 -50.05 -43.49
C ALA A 737 17.41 -50.86 -43.24
N PRO A 738 17.52 -52.16 -42.90
CA PRO A 738 16.36 -52.98 -42.61
C PRO A 738 15.62 -52.48 -41.36
N VAL A 739 14.31 -52.34 -41.49
CA VAL A 739 13.37 -51.96 -40.42
C VAL A 739 12.88 -53.23 -39.73
N PHE A 740 12.76 -53.19 -38.41
CA PHE A 740 12.18 -54.28 -37.61
C PHE A 740 11.12 -53.75 -36.64
N ASP A 741 10.21 -54.61 -36.19
CA ASP A 741 9.37 -54.31 -35.03
C ASP A 741 10.08 -54.60 -33.71
N LEU A 742 9.44 -54.26 -32.58
CA LEU A 742 9.97 -54.51 -31.23
C LEU A 742 10.17 -56.00 -30.89
N MET A 743 9.56 -56.90 -31.66
CA MET A 743 9.71 -58.35 -31.52
C MET A 743 10.83 -58.90 -32.42
N GLY A 744 11.56 -58.02 -33.14
CA GLY A 744 12.68 -58.39 -34.01
C GLY A 744 12.27 -58.91 -35.39
N ARG A 745 10.99 -58.74 -35.80
CA ARG A 745 10.53 -59.15 -37.13
C ARG A 745 10.81 -58.05 -38.15
N ARG A 746 11.37 -58.42 -39.30
CA ARG A 746 11.70 -57.47 -40.37
C ARG A 746 10.43 -56.94 -41.05
N LEU A 747 10.36 -55.63 -41.24
CA LEU A 747 9.27 -54.91 -41.91
C LEU A 747 9.72 -54.43 -43.29
N SER A 748 8.79 -54.38 -44.24
CA SER A 748 9.01 -53.87 -45.60
C SER A 748 9.03 -52.34 -45.67
N HIS A 749 8.42 -51.67 -44.69
CA HIS A 749 8.42 -50.22 -44.50
C HIS A 749 8.24 -49.91 -43.01
N THR A 750 8.47 -48.65 -42.64
CA THR A 750 8.16 -48.18 -41.28
C THR A 750 6.66 -48.26 -41.00
N GLN A 751 6.29 -48.57 -39.76
CA GLN A 751 4.90 -48.56 -39.28
C GLN A 751 4.72 -47.53 -38.17
N LYS A 752 3.52 -46.99 -38.00
CA LYS A 752 3.20 -46.09 -36.89
C LYS A 752 3.46 -46.78 -35.54
N GLY A 753 4.25 -46.15 -34.67
CA GLY A 753 4.75 -46.70 -33.42
C GLY A 753 6.28 -46.89 -33.40
N ILE A 754 6.79 -47.71 -32.48
CA ILE A 754 8.24 -47.91 -32.32
C ILE A 754 8.73 -49.00 -33.28
N ASN A 755 9.71 -48.63 -34.09
CA ASN A 755 10.45 -49.49 -35.02
C ASN A 755 11.89 -49.62 -34.53
N ILE A 756 12.61 -50.64 -34.98
CA ILE A 756 14.06 -50.78 -34.80
C ILE A 756 14.71 -50.65 -36.18
N ILE A 757 15.53 -49.63 -36.40
CA ILE A 757 16.17 -49.37 -37.69
C ILE A 757 17.67 -49.18 -37.45
N GLY A 758 18.53 -49.94 -38.14
CA GLY A 758 19.98 -49.92 -37.91
C GLY A 758 20.37 -50.29 -36.47
N GLY A 759 19.57 -51.11 -35.78
CA GLY A 759 19.80 -51.52 -34.38
C GLY A 759 19.35 -50.53 -33.31
N LYS A 760 18.66 -49.45 -33.68
CA LYS A 760 18.20 -48.40 -32.75
C LYS A 760 16.68 -48.27 -32.76
N LYS A 761 16.08 -47.97 -31.60
CA LYS A 761 14.63 -47.74 -31.48
C LYS A 761 14.27 -46.35 -32.04
N VAL A 762 13.36 -46.32 -33.01
CA VAL A 762 12.90 -45.13 -33.73
C VAL A 762 11.36 -45.07 -33.64
N MET A 763 10.81 -43.95 -33.18
CA MET A 763 9.35 -43.76 -33.15
C MET A 763 8.87 -43.11 -34.44
N VAL A 764 7.98 -43.77 -35.15
CA VAL A 764 7.40 -43.32 -36.43
C VAL A 764 5.95 -42.93 -36.16
N LYS A 765 5.56 -41.71 -36.50
CA LYS A 765 4.23 -41.15 -36.20
C LYS A 765 3.20 -41.37 -37.29
#